data_AF-A0A6P1DYN5-F1
#
_entry.id   AF-A0A6P1DYN5-F1
#
_cell.length_a   1.000
_cell.length_b   1.000
_cell.length_c   1.000
_cell.angle_alpha   90.00
_cell.angle_beta   90.00
_cell.angle_gamma   90.00
#
_symmetry.space_group_name_H-M   'P 1'
#
loop_
_entity.id
_entity.type
_entity.pdbx_description
1 polymer ?
#
loop_
_entity_poly.entity_id
_entity_poly.type
_entity_poly.pdbx_seq_one_letter_code
_entity_poly.pdbx_strand_id
1 'polypeptide(L)'
;MDHFPSGWVPFFVIAGITLLFALRLVLAARVAEWARFVAVPSIDIPPGWQQAFADTDAELRRLGFEHLCFCRTEFAPPETLTPELARFYRHGSEPVIARVLPPQVFAWPEGCGVAFFSLESSGTLLATVDRLPELFPRPPESLAMGIVTVARNLEDLLEAHHLIVAARQDNLVPWGGAEDVLARMNAFEVANIAWLRAERLIAPHPDGGYVPRLRTALGFIWRNLRGQVVQPRPESEPLKPDHAALLFQQWRKAQGLRPPPRVQWGLFILTALVFLIAGGILWDWLLTSLLLGAIVFHEFGHYLAMRWLGYRNLQILMLPLLGGLATGVERHPSAANRAFVSLMGPLPGILLGWLLLSLADGSAHQELMTILALVLLLINYLNLLPLVPLDGGQLVKALIPPRWLVVLVGFELLGAAALFWIGFQLDLMLSLIGLIPLFGAIALWRRRGRLRALQARCAKLAGPDDELERIKLAIDVEDAHKGRYRPLTKKAKALQDLLDTLSLKPPSSATRGLLLSLYLALFLVPLAVAPEFAAHWADLLVGTALPPTKIDRFREEARTLPWNALLAELDALQRAAYLKMVGNGKADDRPPVPETLLRAPANATAIVQAEQALGTALPPSYRAFLEVSNGLRDPFREDGGDWLLSVEDIGPMHQKLSAQLADIKAALAESERQGDAPVIWVSPGETFADAPKQIETSQLDNLLVVGMGGFYDAFILLSPDLAEAPGEMGVLELSQDLMATGYSSFRAFIESHEAIAKLRKRSSTTSPLSQRGARGDFGRHRSHREIIDGHFLRSRFPDADADADTDADLTRTQD
;
A
#
# COMPACT_ATOMS: atom_id res chain seq x y z
N MET A 1 -11.40 -0.14 -15.06
CA MET A 1 -10.38 -0.70 -14.13
C MET A 1 -11.11 -1.40 -12.99
N ASP A 2 -12.15 -2.17 -13.31
CA ASP A 2 -13.35 -2.32 -12.43
C ASP A 2 -13.48 -3.70 -11.81
N HIS A 3 -12.44 -4.50 -12.01
CA HIS A 3 -12.26 -5.79 -11.38
C HIS A 3 -10.94 -5.81 -10.63
N PHE A 4 -10.63 -4.74 -9.89
CA PHE A 4 -9.78 -4.88 -8.72
C PHE A 4 -10.71 -5.21 -7.54
N PRO A 5 -11.02 -6.48 -7.29
CA PRO A 5 -11.84 -6.86 -6.14
C PRO A 5 -11.20 -6.28 -4.89
N SER A 6 -11.90 -5.37 -4.23
CA SER A 6 -11.48 -4.69 -2.99
C SER A 6 -10.99 -5.68 -1.92
N GLY A 7 -11.50 -6.93 -1.95
CA GLY A 7 -11.06 -8.04 -1.09
C GLY A 7 -9.59 -8.48 -1.28
N TRP A 8 -8.93 -8.14 -2.39
CA TRP A 8 -7.52 -8.52 -2.64
C TRP A 8 -6.52 -7.43 -2.23
N VAL A 9 -6.99 -6.21 -1.96
CA VAL A 9 -6.12 -5.10 -1.54
C VAL A 9 -5.25 -5.49 -0.33
N PRO A 10 -5.76 -6.13 0.74
CA PRO A 10 -4.94 -6.57 1.87
C PRO A 10 -3.84 -7.57 1.47
N PHE A 11 -4.15 -8.50 0.56
CA PHE A 11 -3.18 -9.49 0.08
C PHE A 11 -2.04 -8.82 -0.69
N PHE A 12 -2.36 -7.91 -1.62
CA PHE A 12 -1.34 -7.16 -2.36
C PHE A 12 -0.50 -6.25 -1.46
N VAL A 13 -1.10 -5.66 -0.41
CA VAL A 13 -0.38 -4.88 0.59
C VAL A 13 0.61 -5.74 1.36
N ILE A 14 0.20 -6.92 1.86
CA ILE A 14 1.08 -7.84 2.60
C ILE A 14 2.21 -8.38 1.69
N ALA A 15 1.88 -8.77 0.46
CA ALA A 15 2.86 -9.22 -0.53
C ALA A 15 3.85 -8.10 -0.87
N GLY A 16 3.36 -6.88 -1.05
CA GLY A 16 4.17 -5.69 -1.29
C GLY A 16 5.11 -5.37 -0.13
N ILE A 17 4.63 -5.41 1.11
CA ILE A 17 5.46 -5.22 2.31
C ILE A 17 6.58 -6.28 2.37
N THR A 18 6.24 -7.55 2.13
CA THR A 18 7.22 -8.65 2.14
C THR A 18 8.29 -8.44 1.06
N LEU A 19 7.88 -8.03 -0.14
CA LEU A 19 8.77 -7.72 -1.25
C LEU A 19 9.70 -6.52 -0.92
N LEU A 20 9.16 -5.49 -0.28
CA LEU A 20 9.94 -4.32 0.16
C LEU A 20 11.00 -4.69 1.19
N PHE A 21 10.67 -5.54 2.17
CA PHE A 21 11.65 -6.04 3.14
C PHE A 21 12.75 -6.88 2.47
N ALA A 22 12.39 -7.74 1.52
CA ALA A 22 13.35 -8.50 0.73
C ALA A 22 14.26 -7.57 -0.09
N LEU A 23 13.68 -6.57 -0.76
CA LEU A 23 14.42 -5.55 -1.52
C LEU A 23 15.38 -4.76 -0.65
N ARG A 24 14.93 -4.31 0.52
CA ARG A 24 15.77 -3.63 1.51
C ARG A 24 16.95 -4.50 1.93
N LEU A 25 16.72 -5.78 2.24
CA LEU A 25 17.77 -6.70 2.67
C LEU A 25 18.83 -6.88 1.58
N VAL A 26 18.41 -7.07 0.32
CA VAL A 26 19.33 -7.24 -0.81
C VAL A 26 20.12 -5.96 -1.08
N LEU A 27 19.47 -4.79 -1.01
CA LEU A 27 20.15 -3.49 -1.18
C LEU A 27 21.07 -3.11 -0.01
N ALA A 28 20.94 -3.80 1.12
CA ALA A 28 21.84 -3.67 2.26
C ALA A 28 23.07 -4.59 2.17
N ALA A 29 23.06 -5.60 1.29
CA ALA A 29 24.17 -6.54 1.16
C ALA A 29 25.45 -5.81 0.74
N ARG A 30 26.51 -5.94 1.55
CA ARG A 30 27.81 -5.31 1.28
C ARG A 30 28.69 -6.20 0.43
N VAL A 31 29.27 -5.61 -0.60
CA VAL A 31 30.33 -6.18 -1.42
C VAL A 31 31.62 -5.42 -1.09
N ALA A 32 32.70 -6.15 -0.83
CA ALA A 32 33.99 -5.55 -0.51
C ALA A 32 34.54 -4.72 -1.69
N GLU A 33 35.30 -3.67 -1.39
CA GLU A 33 36.04 -2.90 -2.39
C GLU A 33 37.19 -3.71 -2.98
N TRP A 34 37.86 -4.45 -2.11
CA TRP A 34 38.85 -5.45 -2.42
C TRP A 34 38.77 -6.56 -1.36
N ALA A 35 39.14 -7.77 -1.77
CA ALA A 35 39.31 -8.91 -0.88
C ALA A 35 40.64 -9.57 -1.19
N ARG A 36 41.39 -9.93 -0.15
CA ARG A 36 42.69 -10.58 -0.25
C ARG A 36 42.78 -11.75 0.71
N PHE A 37 43.05 -12.92 0.17
CA PHE A 37 43.43 -14.12 0.86
C PHE A 37 44.91 -14.04 1.26
N VAL A 38 45.17 -14.15 2.56
CA VAL A 38 46.51 -14.13 3.17
C VAL A 38 46.74 -15.46 3.90
N ALA A 39 47.86 -16.11 3.61
CA ALA A 39 48.25 -17.34 4.30
C ALA A 39 48.59 -17.04 5.75
N VAL A 40 48.18 -17.93 6.65
CA VAL A 40 48.47 -17.81 8.08
C VAL A 40 48.98 -19.14 8.62
N PRO A 41 50.01 -19.16 9.49
CA PRO A 41 50.65 -20.40 9.94
C PRO A 41 49.70 -21.27 10.77
N SER A 42 48.88 -20.62 11.59
CA SER A 42 47.77 -21.21 12.34
C SER A 42 46.79 -20.08 12.64
N ILE A 43 45.51 -20.42 12.78
CA ILE A 43 44.49 -19.49 13.26
C ILE A 43 44.01 -19.99 14.62
N ASP A 44 43.77 -19.05 15.54
CA ASP A 44 42.95 -19.27 16.72
C ASP A 44 41.52 -19.53 16.27
N ILE A 45 41.25 -20.79 15.90
CA ILE A 45 39.92 -21.24 15.52
C ILE A 45 39.05 -21.16 16.78
N PRO A 46 37.92 -20.43 16.78
CA PRO A 46 37.11 -20.33 17.98
C PRO A 46 36.65 -21.73 18.43
N PRO A 47 36.56 -21.99 19.75
CA PRO A 47 36.15 -23.28 20.28
C PRO A 47 34.83 -23.76 19.64
N GLY A 48 34.80 -25.02 19.18
CA GLY A 48 33.65 -25.60 18.46
C GLY A 48 33.79 -25.65 16.92
N TRP A 49 34.45 -24.67 16.29
CA TRP A 49 34.66 -24.68 14.83
C TRP A 49 35.63 -25.77 14.38
N GLN A 50 36.59 -26.16 15.22
CA GLN A 50 37.52 -27.24 14.89
C GLN A 50 36.77 -28.53 14.54
N GLN A 51 35.68 -28.82 15.26
CA GLN A 51 34.84 -29.97 14.99
C GLN A 51 33.96 -29.80 13.74
N ALA A 52 33.55 -28.56 13.42
CA ALA A 52 32.84 -28.24 12.17
C ALA A 52 33.68 -28.60 10.93
N PHE A 53 34.97 -28.27 10.96
CA PHE A 53 35.88 -28.60 9.86
C PHE A 53 36.32 -30.06 9.89
N ALA A 54 36.42 -30.70 11.06
CA ALA A 54 36.94 -32.07 11.19
C ALA A 54 36.21 -33.10 10.31
N ASP A 55 34.88 -33.02 10.25
CA ASP A 55 34.06 -33.93 9.43
C ASP A 55 34.38 -33.73 7.93
N THR A 56 34.48 -32.46 7.50
CA THR A 56 34.83 -32.09 6.12
C THR A 56 36.29 -32.46 5.79
N ASP A 57 37.20 -32.30 6.75
CA ASP A 57 38.62 -32.64 6.61
C ASP A 57 38.80 -34.15 6.41
N ALA A 58 38.08 -34.97 7.18
CA ALA A 58 38.13 -36.42 7.07
C ALA A 58 37.58 -36.90 5.71
N GLU A 59 36.50 -36.29 5.23
CA GLU A 59 35.92 -36.62 3.92
C GLU A 59 36.86 -36.22 2.77
N LEU A 60 37.44 -35.01 2.81
CA LEU A 60 38.41 -34.57 1.81
C LEU A 60 39.67 -35.45 1.78
N ARG A 61 40.20 -35.86 2.93
CA ARG A 61 41.34 -36.79 2.99
C ARG A 61 41.03 -38.15 2.37
N ARG A 62 39.82 -38.68 2.59
CA ARG A 62 39.37 -39.91 1.93
C ARG A 62 39.30 -39.75 0.41
N LEU A 63 38.94 -38.57 -0.06
CA LEU A 63 38.90 -38.21 -1.49
C LEU A 63 40.28 -37.82 -2.05
N GLY A 64 41.39 -38.08 -1.35
CA GLY A 64 42.74 -37.85 -1.86
C GLY A 64 43.24 -36.40 -1.74
N PHE A 65 42.56 -35.54 -0.98
CA PHE A 65 43.00 -34.16 -0.73
C PHE A 65 43.90 -34.04 0.49
N GLU A 66 44.98 -33.29 0.34
CA GLU A 66 45.91 -32.90 1.40
C GLU A 66 45.74 -31.43 1.76
N HIS A 67 45.81 -31.11 3.05
CA HIS A 67 45.71 -29.72 3.51
C HIS A 67 46.90 -28.89 3.02
N LEU A 68 46.62 -27.78 2.35
CA LEU A 68 47.64 -26.89 1.78
C LEU A 68 47.95 -25.73 2.75
N CYS A 69 46.96 -24.92 3.11
CA CYS A 69 47.15 -23.79 4.00
C CYS A 69 45.85 -23.30 4.65
N PHE A 70 46.01 -22.65 5.81
CA PHE A 70 45.00 -21.77 6.36
C PHE A 70 45.09 -20.40 5.71
N CYS A 71 43.95 -19.79 5.49
CA CYS A 71 43.87 -18.47 4.93
C CYS A 71 42.91 -17.58 5.72
N ARG A 72 43.36 -16.35 5.99
CA ARG A 72 42.50 -15.26 6.42
C ARG A 72 42.13 -14.40 5.22
N THR A 73 40.86 -14.04 5.10
CA THR A 73 40.42 -13.05 4.11
C THR A 73 40.45 -11.66 4.73
N GLU A 74 41.31 -10.79 4.21
CA GLU A 74 41.33 -9.36 4.49
C GLU A 74 40.45 -8.64 3.47
N PHE A 75 39.59 -7.73 3.91
CA PHE A 75 38.71 -6.98 3.02
C PHE A 75 38.37 -5.61 3.60
N ALA A 76 38.09 -4.65 2.71
CA ALA A 76 37.64 -3.31 3.08
C ALA A 76 36.27 -2.99 2.46
N PRO A 77 35.30 -2.46 3.23
CA PRO A 77 35.32 -2.27 4.68
C PRO A 77 35.16 -3.62 5.43
N PRO A 78 35.54 -3.69 6.73
CA PRO A 78 35.41 -4.92 7.51
C PRO A 78 33.95 -5.35 7.76
N GLU A 79 32.96 -4.49 7.51
CA GLU A 79 31.53 -4.82 7.67
C GLU A 79 30.95 -5.56 6.46
N THR A 80 31.57 -6.67 6.03
CA THR A 80 30.98 -7.60 5.04
C THR A 80 30.53 -8.91 5.70
N LEU A 81 29.67 -9.66 5.01
CA LEU A 81 29.27 -11.01 5.42
C LEU A 81 30.22 -12.10 4.92
N THR A 82 31.30 -11.69 4.25
CA THR A 82 32.33 -12.62 3.76
C THR A 82 33.00 -13.30 4.95
N PRO A 83 33.14 -14.63 4.95
CA PRO A 83 33.85 -15.31 6.02
C PRO A 83 35.31 -14.86 6.11
N GLU A 84 35.79 -14.59 7.31
CA GLU A 84 37.17 -14.15 7.56
C GLU A 84 38.20 -15.30 7.45
N LEU A 85 37.74 -16.55 7.41
CA LEU A 85 38.57 -17.75 7.40
C LEU A 85 38.20 -18.66 6.23
N ALA A 86 39.21 -19.19 5.56
CA ALA A 86 39.09 -20.25 4.56
C ALA A 86 40.24 -21.26 4.72
N ARG A 87 40.03 -22.49 4.26
CA ARG A 87 41.07 -23.51 4.16
C ARG A 87 41.20 -23.99 2.72
N PHE A 88 42.43 -24.23 2.29
CA PHE A 88 42.71 -24.77 0.97
C PHE A 88 43.32 -26.16 1.08
N TYR A 89 42.90 -27.04 0.19
CA TYR A 89 43.40 -28.41 0.06
C TYR A 89 43.79 -28.65 -1.39
N ARG A 90 44.78 -29.50 -1.62
CA ARG A 90 45.25 -29.90 -2.95
C ARG A 90 45.04 -31.40 -3.13
N HIS A 91 44.52 -31.81 -4.28
CA HIS A 91 44.43 -33.23 -4.60
C HIS A 91 45.83 -33.83 -4.86
N GLY A 92 46.07 -35.07 -4.40
CA GLY A 92 47.39 -35.70 -4.48
C GLY A 92 47.85 -36.04 -5.89
N SER A 93 46.93 -36.35 -6.80
CA SER A 93 47.22 -36.84 -8.15
C SER A 93 46.64 -35.99 -9.29
N GLU A 94 45.81 -35.00 -8.98
CA GLU A 94 45.06 -34.23 -9.98
C GLU A 94 45.24 -32.73 -9.75
N PRO A 95 45.18 -31.88 -10.79
CA PRO A 95 45.32 -30.43 -10.66
C PRO A 95 44.02 -29.77 -10.15
N VAL A 96 43.47 -30.30 -9.06
CA VAL A 96 42.24 -29.84 -8.41
C VAL A 96 42.58 -29.34 -7.01
N ILE A 97 42.01 -28.21 -6.61
CA ILE A 97 42.05 -27.73 -5.23
C ILE A 97 40.65 -27.64 -4.63
N ALA A 98 40.54 -27.80 -3.32
CA ALA A 98 39.30 -27.57 -2.59
C ALA A 98 39.44 -26.33 -1.70
N ARG A 99 38.48 -25.41 -1.77
CA ARG A 99 38.31 -24.32 -0.80
C ARG A 99 37.20 -24.69 0.15
N VAL A 100 37.49 -24.68 1.44
CA VAL A 100 36.53 -24.94 2.51
C VAL A 100 36.27 -23.66 3.27
N LEU A 101 35.00 -23.26 3.31
CA LEU A 101 34.49 -22.12 4.04
C LEU A 101 33.73 -22.58 5.30
N PRO A 102 33.77 -21.78 6.37
CA PRO A 102 32.94 -21.99 7.55
C PRO A 102 31.43 -22.02 7.20
N PRO A 103 30.58 -22.73 7.98
CA PRO A 103 29.13 -22.57 7.93
C PRO A 103 28.64 -21.13 7.83
N GLN A 104 27.61 -20.91 7.01
CA GLN A 104 27.02 -19.60 6.73
C GLN A 104 25.50 -19.61 6.83
N VAL A 105 24.93 -18.62 7.52
CA VAL A 105 23.48 -18.53 7.81
C VAL A 105 22.60 -18.55 6.57
N PHE A 106 23.07 -17.97 5.47
CA PHE A 106 22.29 -17.78 4.24
C PHE A 106 22.69 -18.73 3.10
N ALA A 107 23.66 -19.62 3.30
CA ALA A 107 24.14 -20.55 2.27
C ALA A 107 24.29 -21.99 2.80
N TRP A 108 25.17 -22.21 3.79
CA TRP A 108 25.44 -23.54 4.35
C TRP A 108 25.27 -23.54 5.87
N PRO A 109 24.03 -23.58 6.39
CA PRO A 109 23.80 -23.54 7.83
C PRO A 109 24.15 -24.86 8.54
N GLU A 110 24.08 -26.00 7.85
CA GLU A 110 24.31 -27.34 8.44
C GLU A 110 25.78 -27.77 8.49
N GLY A 111 26.66 -27.18 7.67
CA GLY A 111 28.06 -27.63 7.54
C GLY A 111 28.96 -26.65 6.78
N CYS A 112 30.21 -27.05 6.54
CA CYS A 112 31.16 -26.25 5.77
C CYS A 112 30.77 -26.16 4.29
N GLY A 113 30.96 -24.98 3.70
CA GLY A 113 30.82 -24.81 2.26
C GLY A 113 32.09 -25.26 1.55
N VAL A 114 31.98 -26.22 0.63
CA VAL A 114 33.13 -26.71 -0.14
C VAL A 114 32.97 -26.33 -1.61
N ALA A 115 34.02 -25.77 -2.19
CA ALA A 115 34.12 -25.49 -3.61
C ALA A 115 35.40 -26.11 -4.20
N PHE A 116 35.27 -26.90 -5.25
CA PHE A 116 36.40 -27.44 -6.02
C PHE A 116 36.80 -26.50 -7.14
N PHE A 117 38.09 -26.35 -7.39
CA PHE A 117 38.63 -25.49 -8.43
C PHE A 117 39.65 -26.20 -9.30
N SER A 118 39.59 -25.91 -10.59
CA SER A 118 40.57 -26.30 -11.60
C SER A 118 40.95 -25.08 -12.44
N LEU A 119 42.18 -25.05 -12.92
CA LEU A 119 42.67 -23.96 -13.77
C LEU A 119 42.94 -24.50 -15.18
N GLU A 120 42.31 -23.90 -16.18
CA GLU A 120 42.53 -24.23 -17.57
C GLU A 120 43.79 -23.57 -18.15
N SER A 121 44.34 -24.14 -19.22
CA SER A 121 45.50 -23.59 -19.93
C SER A 121 45.23 -22.21 -20.56
N SER A 122 43.96 -21.95 -20.88
CA SER A 122 43.44 -20.63 -21.26
C SER A 122 43.54 -19.55 -20.17
N GLY A 123 43.82 -19.94 -18.92
CA GLY A 123 43.82 -19.06 -17.76
C GLY A 123 42.46 -18.94 -17.07
N THR A 124 41.44 -19.65 -17.55
CA THR A 124 40.10 -19.67 -16.96
C THR A 124 40.08 -20.49 -15.68
N LEU A 125 39.54 -19.91 -14.63
CA LEU A 125 39.35 -20.58 -13.36
C LEU A 125 37.96 -21.22 -13.31
N LEU A 126 37.90 -22.55 -13.27
CA LEU A 126 36.67 -23.31 -13.07
C LEU A 126 36.43 -23.55 -11.59
N ALA A 127 35.19 -23.35 -11.13
CA ALA A 127 34.82 -23.57 -9.75
C ALA A 127 33.48 -24.30 -9.62
N THR A 128 33.39 -25.34 -8.79
CA THR A 128 32.18 -26.14 -8.58
C THR A 128 31.83 -26.19 -7.10
N VAL A 129 30.59 -25.83 -6.76
CA VAL A 129 30.12 -25.69 -5.37
C VAL A 129 28.66 -26.13 -5.24
N ASP A 130 28.27 -26.68 -4.09
CA ASP A 130 26.89 -27.09 -3.80
C ASP A 130 26.02 -25.90 -3.37
N ARG A 131 24.87 -25.71 -4.04
CA ARG A 131 23.74 -24.85 -3.64
C ARG A 131 24.08 -23.47 -3.06
N LEU A 132 24.88 -22.69 -3.78
CA LEU A 132 25.18 -21.30 -3.45
C LEU A 132 24.11 -20.35 -4.05
N PRO A 133 23.39 -19.54 -3.23
CA PRO A 133 22.44 -18.56 -3.75
C PRO A 133 23.17 -17.43 -4.51
N GLU A 134 22.93 -17.34 -5.81
CA GLU A 134 23.57 -16.34 -6.67
C GLU A 134 22.84 -14.99 -6.61
N LEU A 135 23.41 -14.03 -5.88
CA LEU A 135 22.94 -12.65 -5.89
C LEU A 135 23.21 -11.94 -7.23
N PHE A 136 24.37 -12.22 -7.84
CA PHE A 136 24.82 -11.60 -9.07
C PHE A 136 24.70 -12.59 -10.25
N PRO A 137 24.51 -12.10 -11.49
CA PRO A 137 24.69 -12.94 -12.66
C PRO A 137 26.14 -13.46 -12.72
N ARG A 138 26.34 -14.59 -13.40
CA ARG A 138 27.67 -15.19 -13.56
C ARG A 138 28.54 -14.31 -14.48
N PRO A 139 29.83 -14.16 -14.16
CA PRO A 139 30.76 -13.55 -15.08
C PRO A 139 30.91 -14.41 -16.35
N PRO A 140 31.35 -13.82 -17.47
CA PRO A 140 31.57 -14.54 -18.73
C PRO A 140 32.59 -15.67 -18.58
N GLU A 141 32.65 -16.56 -19.58
CA GLU A 141 33.38 -17.83 -19.44
C GLU A 141 34.86 -17.70 -19.07
N SER A 142 35.53 -16.61 -19.44
CA SER A 142 36.91 -16.29 -19.05
C SER A 142 37.13 -16.06 -17.54
N LEU A 143 36.05 -16.07 -16.74
CA LEU A 143 35.99 -15.88 -15.28
C LEU A 143 35.12 -16.98 -14.61
N ALA A 144 34.92 -18.13 -15.26
CA ALA A 144 33.78 -19.03 -15.00
C ALA A 144 33.79 -19.82 -13.68
N MET A 145 32.90 -19.44 -12.75
CA MET A 145 32.38 -20.34 -11.72
C MET A 145 31.20 -21.18 -12.27
N GLY A 146 31.32 -22.51 -12.25
CA GLY A 146 30.30 -23.49 -12.63
C GLY A 146 29.63 -24.15 -11.42
N ILE A 147 28.51 -23.61 -10.94
CA ILE A 147 27.76 -24.17 -9.79
C ILE A 147 26.98 -25.41 -10.22
N VAL A 148 27.14 -26.51 -9.47
CA VAL A 148 26.38 -27.77 -9.61
C VAL A 148 25.31 -27.82 -8.52
N THR A 149 24.09 -28.22 -8.87
CA THR A 149 22.89 -28.06 -8.01
C THR A 149 22.37 -29.36 -7.37
N VAL A 150 23.09 -30.49 -7.46
CA VAL A 150 22.51 -31.81 -7.14
C VAL A 150 23.40 -32.75 -6.29
N ALA A 151 24.61 -32.34 -5.89
CA ALA A 151 25.50 -33.23 -5.14
C ALA A 151 24.92 -33.56 -3.74
N ARG A 152 24.90 -34.84 -3.33
CA ARG A 152 24.41 -35.24 -1.99
C ARG A 152 25.52 -35.17 -0.93
N ASN A 153 26.75 -35.49 -1.32
CA ASN A 153 27.98 -35.51 -0.52
C ASN A 153 29.14 -34.87 -1.32
N LEU A 154 30.37 -34.85 -0.77
CA LEU A 154 31.52 -34.25 -1.46
C LEU A 154 32.01 -35.10 -2.65
N GLU A 155 31.76 -36.41 -2.63
CA GLU A 155 32.09 -37.32 -3.72
C GLU A 155 31.26 -37.00 -4.98
N ASP A 156 29.94 -36.88 -4.85
CA ASP A 156 29.03 -36.44 -5.92
C ASP A 156 29.45 -35.05 -6.44
N LEU A 157 29.92 -34.15 -5.56
CA LEU A 157 30.37 -32.81 -5.94
C LEU A 157 31.68 -32.84 -6.73
N LEU A 158 32.61 -33.71 -6.34
CA LEU A 158 33.88 -33.91 -7.04
C LEU A 158 33.66 -34.58 -8.39
N GLU A 159 32.80 -35.60 -8.46
CA GLU A 159 32.41 -36.25 -9.72
C GLU A 159 31.79 -35.23 -10.69
N ALA A 160 30.89 -34.38 -10.19
CA ALA A 160 30.32 -33.32 -11.02
C ALA A 160 31.37 -32.28 -11.47
N HIS A 161 32.37 -31.98 -10.65
CA HIS A 161 33.49 -31.15 -11.06
C HIS A 161 34.29 -31.81 -12.20
N HIS A 162 34.57 -33.11 -12.10
CA HIS A 162 35.27 -33.87 -13.14
C HIS A 162 34.48 -33.88 -14.45
N LEU A 163 33.16 -34.04 -14.39
CA LEU A 163 32.30 -33.98 -15.58
C LEU A 163 32.34 -32.61 -16.26
N ILE A 164 32.32 -31.51 -15.49
CA ILE A 164 32.42 -30.15 -16.03
C ILE A 164 33.77 -29.94 -16.72
N VAL A 165 34.84 -30.34 -16.05
CA VAL A 165 36.22 -30.25 -16.57
C VAL A 165 36.35 -31.07 -17.85
N ALA A 166 35.87 -32.31 -17.87
CA ALA A 166 35.91 -33.18 -19.04
C ALA A 166 35.11 -32.61 -20.23
N ALA A 167 33.97 -31.96 -19.97
CA ALA A 167 33.14 -31.34 -20.99
C ALA A 167 33.79 -30.12 -21.66
N ARG A 168 34.70 -29.43 -20.97
CA ARG A 168 35.40 -28.25 -21.48
C ARG A 168 36.50 -28.57 -22.51
N GLN A 169 37.05 -29.79 -22.47
CA GLN A 169 38.11 -30.27 -23.37
C GLN A 169 39.40 -29.40 -23.39
N ASP A 170 39.68 -28.62 -22.33
CA ASP A 170 40.93 -27.86 -22.15
C ASP A 170 41.92 -28.64 -21.26
N ASN A 171 43.21 -28.40 -21.44
CA ASN A 171 44.26 -28.91 -20.57
C ASN A 171 44.26 -28.15 -19.24
N LEU A 172 44.49 -28.87 -18.15
CA LEU A 172 44.57 -28.27 -16.82
C LEU A 172 46.00 -27.90 -16.45
N VAL A 173 46.14 -26.78 -15.75
CA VAL A 173 47.41 -26.25 -15.25
C VAL A 173 47.56 -26.65 -13.78
N PRO A 174 48.72 -27.18 -13.37
CA PRO A 174 49.02 -27.44 -11.96
C PRO A 174 49.00 -26.16 -11.13
N TRP A 175 48.47 -26.25 -9.90
CA TRP A 175 48.23 -25.09 -9.04
C TRP A 175 49.46 -24.50 -8.34
N GLY A 176 50.59 -25.23 -8.29
CA GLY A 176 51.78 -24.82 -7.56
C GLY A 176 51.64 -24.98 -6.04
N GLY A 177 52.33 -24.13 -5.29
CA GLY A 177 52.30 -24.08 -3.83
C GLY A 177 51.17 -23.24 -3.25
N ALA A 178 51.15 -23.07 -1.93
CA ALA A 178 50.16 -22.24 -1.24
C ALA A 178 50.16 -20.78 -1.74
N GLU A 179 51.33 -20.19 -1.95
CA GLU A 179 51.44 -18.80 -2.45
C GLU A 179 50.87 -18.65 -3.86
N ASP A 180 51.11 -19.62 -4.76
CA ASP A 180 50.58 -19.61 -6.12
C ASP A 180 49.05 -19.71 -6.14
N VAL A 181 48.49 -20.61 -5.33
CA VAL A 181 47.04 -20.76 -5.16
C VAL A 181 46.41 -19.45 -4.69
N LEU A 182 46.96 -18.85 -3.62
CA LEU A 182 46.43 -17.61 -3.08
C LEU A 182 46.57 -16.44 -4.04
N ALA A 183 47.69 -16.33 -4.77
CA ALA A 183 47.88 -15.30 -5.78
C ALA A 183 46.82 -15.38 -6.89
N ARG A 184 46.54 -16.60 -7.37
CA ARG A 184 45.49 -16.85 -8.38
C ARG A 184 44.09 -16.55 -7.86
N MET A 185 43.77 -16.99 -6.65
CA MET A 185 42.48 -16.68 -5.99
C MET A 185 42.30 -15.18 -5.79
N ASN A 186 43.34 -14.47 -5.38
CA ASN A 186 43.32 -13.02 -5.21
C ASN A 186 43.10 -12.30 -6.55
N ALA A 187 43.80 -12.73 -7.61
CA ALA A 187 43.59 -12.19 -8.95
C ALA A 187 42.15 -12.39 -9.42
N PHE A 188 41.56 -13.56 -9.13
CA PHE A 188 40.17 -13.85 -9.44
C PHE A 188 39.20 -12.92 -8.70
N GLU A 189 39.33 -12.73 -7.39
CA GLU A 189 38.44 -11.83 -6.62
C GLU A 189 38.54 -10.39 -7.11
N VAL A 190 39.75 -9.90 -7.41
CA VAL A 190 39.97 -8.55 -7.98
C VAL A 190 39.28 -8.43 -9.34
N ALA A 191 39.45 -9.41 -10.22
CA ALA A 191 38.83 -9.41 -11.53
C ALA A 191 37.30 -9.51 -11.46
N ASN A 192 36.75 -10.31 -10.54
CA ASN A 192 35.32 -10.44 -10.32
C ASN A 192 34.70 -9.12 -9.82
N ILE A 193 35.30 -8.46 -8.82
CA ILE A 193 34.83 -7.15 -8.34
C ILE A 193 34.95 -6.10 -9.46
N ALA A 194 36.04 -6.09 -10.23
CA ALA A 194 36.21 -5.20 -11.37
C ALA A 194 35.14 -5.42 -12.45
N TRP A 195 34.81 -6.68 -12.75
CA TRP A 195 33.74 -7.03 -13.67
C TRP A 195 32.36 -6.56 -13.18
N LEU A 196 32.01 -6.82 -11.91
CA LEU A 196 30.75 -6.33 -11.32
C LEU A 196 30.61 -4.81 -11.43
N ARG A 197 31.72 -4.08 -11.31
CA ARG A 197 31.76 -2.62 -11.51
C ARG A 197 31.59 -2.24 -12.98
N ALA A 198 32.33 -2.88 -13.89
CA ALA A 198 32.27 -2.62 -15.32
C ALA A 198 30.85 -2.85 -15.88
N GLU A 199 30.23 -3.96 -15.48
CA GLU A 199 28.85 -4.31 -15.81
C GLU A 199 27.81 -3.47 -15.07
N ARG A 200 28.23 -2.52 -14.21
CA ARG A 200 27.35 -1.65 -13.43
C ARG A 200 26.34 -2.44 -12.57
N LEU A 201 26.74 -3.60 -12.03
CA LEU A 201 25.87 -4.44 -11.18
C LEU A 201 25.89 -3.97 -9.73
N ILE A 202 26.96 -3.28 -9.33
CA ILE A 202 27.16 -2.70 -8.00
C ILE A 202 27.35 -1.17 -8.05
N ALA A 203 27.21 -0.51 -6.90
CA ALA A 203 27.38 0.92 -6.70
C ALA A 203 28.11 1.21 -5.37
N PRO A 204 28.90 2.30 -5.28
CA PRO A 204 29.65 2.62 -4.06
C PRO A 204 28.72 2.96 -2.90
N HIS A 205 29.13 2.56 -1.69
CA HIS A 205 28.44 2.90 -0.46
C HIS A 205 29.20 4.00 0.31
N PRO A 206 28.52 5.00 0.94
CA PRO A 206 29.20 6.08 1.66
C PRO A 206 30.15 5.63 2.78
N ASP A 207 29.77 4.59 3.51
CA ASP A 207 30.61 3.96 4.56
C ASP A 207 31.66 2.98 3.97
N GLY A 208 32.08 3.13 2.70
CA GLY A 208 33.05 2.26 2.03
C GLY A 208 32.48 1.01 1.36
N GLY A 209 33.21 0.44 0.40
CA GLY A 209 32.78 -0.75 -0.35
C GLY A 209 31.62 -0.48 -1.31
N TYR A 210 30.93 -1.55 -1.70
CA TYR A 210 29.86 -1.52 -2.69
C TYR A 210 28.57 -2.18 -2.18
N VAL A 211 27.47 -1.89 -2.88
CA VAL A 211 26.16 -2.54 -2.71
C VAL A 211 25.56 -2.88 -4.09
N PRO A 212 24.65 -3.86 -4.19
CA PRO A 212 23.90 -4.11 -5.41
C PRO A 212 23.14 -2.87 -5.88
N ARG A 213 23.10 -2.65 -7.21
CA ARG A 213 22.18 -1.66 -7.79
C ARG A 213 20.74 -2.14 -7.70
N LEU A 214 19.79 -1.21 -7.76
CA LEU A 214 18.34 -1.51 -7.76
C LEU A 214 17.95 -2.55 -8.80
N ARG A 215 18.44 -2.42 -10.05
CA ARG A 215 18.17 -3.40 -11.12
C ARG A 215 18.69 -4.80 -10.80
N THR A 216 19.84 -4.89 -10.14
CA THR A 216 20.47 -6.16 -9.76
C THR A 216 19.67 -6.81 -8.64
N ALA A 217 19.27 -6.01 -7.64
CA ALA A 217 18.44 -6.48 -6.53
C ALA A 217 17.06 -6.96 -6.99
N LEU A 218 16.39 -6.19 -7.87
CA LEU A 218 15.11 -6.59 -8.47
C LEU A 218 15.25 -7.84 -9.34
N GLY A 219 16.33 -7.93 -10.14
CA GLY A 219 16.62 -9.12 -10.94
C GLY A 219 16.81 -10.37 -10.08
N PHE A 220 17.53 -10.26 -8.96
CA PHE A 220 17.68 -11.36 -7.99
C PHE A 220 16.34 -11.78 -7.39
N ILE A 221 15.53 -10.82 -6.91
CA ILE A 221 14.22 -11.10 -6.31
C ILE A 221 13.29 -11.76 -7.33
N TRP A 222 13.27 -11.26 -8.56
CA TRP A 222 12.46 -11.82 -9.63
C TRP A 222 12.86 -13.25 -10.00
N ARG A 223 14.17 -13.51 -10.13
CA ARG A 223 14.70 -14.88 -10.31
C ARG A 223 14.30 -15.77 -9.15
N ASN A 224 14.36 -15.27 -7.91
CA ASN A 224 14.00 -16.04 -6.71
C ASN A 224 12.51 -16.40 -6.70
N LEU A 225 11.63 -15.44 -6.98
CA LEU A 225 10.19 -15.67 -7.10
C LEU A 225 9.83 -16.69 -8.19
N ARG A 226 10.62 -16.76 -9.27
CA ARG A 226 10.48 -17.77 -10.33
C ARG A 226 11.14 -19.12 -10.02
N GLY A 227 11.71 -19.29 -8.83
CA GLY A 227 12.44 -20.52 -8.47
C GLY A 227 13.75 -20.72 -9.22
N GLN A 228 14.28 -19.67 -9.86
CA GLN A 228 15.54 -19.70 -10.63
C GLN A 228 16.78 -19.42 -9.76
N VAL A 229 16.58 -19.10 -8.47
CA VAL A 229 17.67 -18.99 -7.49
C VAL A 229 17.73 -20.29 -6.72
N VAL A 230 18.92 -20.88 -6.70
CA VAL A 230 19.19 -22.10 -5.94
C VAL A 230 19.07 -21.80 -4.46
N GLN A 231 18.24 -22.58 -3.76
CA GLN A 231 18.02 -22.42 -2.34
C GLN A 231 19.01 -23.27 -1.54
N PRO A 232 19.45 -22.79 -0.37
CA PRO A 232 20.29 -23.58 0.53
C PRO A 232 19.52 -24.81 1.04
N ARG A 233 20.24 -25.83 1.52
CA ARG A 233 19.61 -26.98 2.18
C ARG A 233 18.82 -26.50 3.40
N PRO A 234 17.54 -26.90 3.54
CA PRO A 234 16.78 -26.55 4.72
C PRO A 234 17.35 -27.27 5.92
N GLU A 235 17.53 -26.54 7.02
CA GLU A 235 17.98 -27.07 8.31
C GLU A 235 17.03 -28.18 8.79
N SER A 236 17.52 -29.41 8.79
CA SER A 236 16.76 -30.65 9.00
C SER A 236 16.83 -31.14 10.45
N GLU A 237 17.97 -30.91 11.11
CA GLU A 237 18.24 -31.30 12.50
C GLU A 237 18.78 -30.13 13.34
N PRO A 238 18.62 -30.18 14.67
CA PRO A 238 19.23 -29.22 15.60
C PRO A 238 20.74 -29.08 15.41
N LEU A 239 21.17 -27.85 15.10
CA LEU A 239 22.59 -27.52 15.04
C LEU A 239 23.25 -27.67 16.41
N LYS A 240 24.52 -28.09 16.42
CA LYS A 240 25.34 -28.09 17.65
C LYS A 240 25.35 -26.67 18.26
N PRO A 241 25.25 -26.53 19.60
CA PRO A 241 25.11 -25.22 20.25
C PRO A 241 26.19 -24.20 19.84
N ASP A 242 27.45 -24.64 19.72
CA ASP A 242 28.55 -23.79 19.29
C ASP A 242 28.31 -23.24 17.88
N HIS A 243 27.98 -24.11 16.91
CA HIS A 243 27.70 -23.72 15.53
C HIS A 243 26.53 -22.74 15.45
N ALA A 244 25.44 -23.05 16.18
CA ALA A 244 24.25 -22.22 16.20
C ALA A 244 24.53 -20.82 16.78
N ALA A 245 25.37 -20.73 17.82
CA ALA A 245 25.76 -19.46 18.43
C ALA A 245 26.57 -18.57 17.47
N LEU A 246 27.47 -19.17 16.69
CA LEU A 246 28.31 -18.48 15.72
C LEU A 246 27.49 -18.00 14.50
N LEU A 247 26.65 -18.87 13.97
CA LEU A 247 25.70 -18.50 12.93
C LEU A 247 24.76 -17.38 13.42
N PHE A 248 24.34 -17.43 14.68
CA PHE A 248 23.55 -16.35 15.27
C PHE A 248 24.32 -15.02 15.32
N GLN A 249 25.62 -15.04 15.64
CA GLN A 249 26.47 -13.85 15.56
C GLN A 249 26.59 -13.32 14.11
N GLN A 250 26.77 -14.20 13.11
CA GLN A 250 26.76 -13.79 11.70
C GLN A 250 25.42 -13.15 11.30
N TRP A 251 24.29 -13.74 11.74
CA TRP A 251 22.97 -13.19 11.51
C TRP A 251 22.81 -11.80 12.16
N ARG A 252 23.29 -11.61 13.40
CA ARG A 252 23.31 -10.29 14.07
C ARG A 252 24.11 -9.26 13.28
N LYS A 253 25.29 -9.63 12.78
CA LYS A 253 26.10 -8.77 11.90
C LYS A 253 25.31 -8.39 10.64
N ALA A 254 24.62 -9.34 10.02
CA ALA A 254 23.81 -9.11 8.81
C ALA A 254 22.65 -8.12 9.03
N GLN A 255 21.99 -8.17 10.19
CA GLN A 255 20.92 -7.22 10.54
C GLN A 255 21.43 -5.78 10.74
N GLY A 256 22.73 -5.61 10.99
CA GLY A 256 23.38 -4.31 11.10
C GLY A 256 23.67 -3.65 9.75
N LEU A 257 23.59 -4.38 8.65
CA LEU A 257 23.84 -3.85 7.31
C LEU A 257 22.70 -2.94 6.85
N ARG A 258 23.03 -1.91 6.08
CA ARG A 258 22.05 -0.92 5.60
C ARG A 258 22.23 -0.56 4.13
N PRO A 259 21.13 -0.24 3.42
CA PRO A 259 21.22 0.38 2.10
C PRO A 259 21.84 1.78 2.19
N PRO A 260 22.33 2.35 1.08
CA PRO A 260 22.78 3.74 1.04
C PRO A 260 21.67 4.71 1.46
N PRO A 261 21.98 5.87 2.08
CA PRO A 261 20.98 6.85 2.52
C PRO A 261 20.01 7.28 1.41
N ARG A 262 20.51 7.49 0.18
CA ARG A 262 19.66 7.84 -0.98
C ARG A 262 18.62 6.77 -1.29
N VAL A 263 18.99 5.49 -1.15
CA VAL A 263 18.09 4.35 -1.35
C VAL A 263 17.07 4.27 -0.23
N GLN A 264 17.48 4.51 1.02
CA GLN A 264 16.56 4.54 2.16
C GLN A 264 15.49 5.62 2.00
N TRP A 265 15.88 6.85 1.66
CA TRP A 265 14.93 7.93 1.38
C TRP A 265 14.04 7.62 0.17
N GLY A 266 14.59 7.01 -0.88
CA GLY A 266 13.80 6.56 -2.02
C GLY A 266 12.75 5.50 -1.65
N LEU A 267 13.11 4.52 -0.82
CA LEU A 267 12.17 3.52 -0.30
C LEU A 267 11.10 4.16 0.58
N PHE A 268 11.48 5.08 1.48
CA PHE A 268 10.54 5.83 2.31
C PHE A 268 9.52 6.60 1.45
N ILE A 269 9.98 7.39 0.49
CA ILE A 269 9.12 8.17 -0.42
C ILE A 269 8.19 7.23 -1.20
N LEU A 270 8.73 6.15 -1.76
CA LEU A 270 7.93 5.16 -2.48
C LEU A 270 6.82 4.59 -1.60
N THR A 271 7.16 4.17 -0.38
CA THR A 271 6.17 3.61 0.55
C THR A 271 5.14 4.63 1.04
N ALA A 272 5.55 5.89 1.24
CA ALA A 272 4.64 6.97 1.60
C ALA A 272 3.68 7.31 0.46
N LEU A 273 4.15 7.29 -0.80
CA LEU A 273 3.30 7.47 -1.98
C LEU A 273 2.30 6.32 -2.12
N VAL A 274 2.73 5.08 -1.92
CA VAL A 274 1.82 3.92 -1.91
C VAL A 274 0.77 4.06 -0.81
N PHE A 275 1.15 4.51 0.39
CA PHE A 275 0.21 4.82 1.47
C PHE A 275 -0.80 5.89 1.06
N LEU A 276 -0.35 7.01 0.47
CA LEU A 276 -1.24 8.09 0.01
C LEU A 276 -2.22 7.62 -1.06
N ILE A 277 -1.74 6.90 -2.07
CA ILE A 277 -2.59 6.42 -3.17
C ILE A 277 -3.59 5.38 -2.66
N ALA A 278 -3.13 4.38 -1.89
CA ALA A 278 -4.02 3.35 -1.36
C ALA A 278 -5.03 3.94 -0.38
N GLY A 279 -4.61 4.79 0.56
CA GLY A 279 -5.51 5.42 1.51
C GLY A 279 -6.47 6.42 0.85
N GLY A 280 -6.02 7.19 -0.14
CA GLY A 280 -6.88 8.11 -0.90
C GLY A 280 -7.95 7.39 -1.72
N ILE A 281 -7.69 6.15 -2.17
CA ILE A 281 -8.68 5.29 -2.84
C ILE A 281 -9.65 4.64 -1.83
N LEU A 282 -9.15 4.23 -0.65
CA LEU A 282 -9.94 3.49 0.34
C LEU A 282 -10.76 4.37 1.30
N TRP A 283 -10.29 5.57 1.57
CA TRP A 283 -10.85 6.49 2.56
C TRP A 283 -11.13 7.85 1.91
N ASP A 284 -10.28 8.84 2.18
CA ASP A 284 -10.35 10.19 1.63
C ASP A 284 -8.93 10.75 1.48
N TRP A 285 -8.71 11.60 0.47
CA TRP A 285 -7.39 12.17 0.17
C TRP A 285 -6.89 13.14 1.23
N LEU A 286 -7.77 13.98 1.79
CA LEU A 286 -7.41 14.92 2.84
C LEU A 286 -7.10 14.16 4.13
N LEU A 287 -8.00 13.28 4.58
CA LEU A 287 -7.81 12.45 5.77
C LEU A 287 -6.53 11.62 5.67
N THR A 288 -6.29 10.96 4.52
CA THR A 288 -5.07 10.16 4.31
C THR A 288 -3.81 11.01 4.36
N SER A 289 -3.85 12.23 3.82
CA SER A 289 -2.71 13.15 3.85
C SER A 289 -2.40 13.62 5.28
N LEU A 290 -3.43 13.96 6.06
CA LEU A 290 -3.30 14.33 7.47
C LEU A 290 -2.79 13.15 8.31
N LEU A 291 -3.32 11.94 8.05
CA LEU A 291 -2.90 10.71 8.70
C LEU A 291 -1.43 10.39 8.41
N LEU A 292 -1.01 10.47 7.15
CA LEU A 292 0.41 10.32 6.78
C LEU A 292 1.27 11.36 7.49
N GLY A 293 0.85 12.63 7.48
CA GLY A 293 1.57 13.73 8.15
C GLY A 293 1.77 13.45 9.64
N ALA A 294 0.72 13.00 10.33
CA ALA A 294 0.76 12.65 11.74
C ALA A 294 1.65 11.43 12.04
N ILE A 295 1.60 10.37 11.21
CA ILE A 295 2.48 9.20 11.33
C ILE A 295 3.94 9.61 11.12
N VAL A 296 4.24 10.38 10.07
CA VAL A 296 5.61 10.85 9.80
C VAL A 296 6.12 11.72 10.94
N PHE A 297 5.28 12.60 11.49
CA PHE A 297 5.63 13.43 12.65
C PHE A 297 5.94 12.58 13.89
N HIS A 298 5.13 11.56 14.16
CA HIS A 298 5.35 10.58 15.22
C HIS A 298 6.68 9.84 15.05
N GLU A 299 6.93 9.22 13.89
CA GLU A 299 8.18 8.49 13.61
C GLU A 299 9.42 9.39 13.65
N PHE A 300 9.27 10.65 13.24
CA PHE A 300 10.34 11.63 13.33
C PHE A 300 10.75 11.90 14.78
N GLY A 301 9.79 11.85 15.71
CA GLY A 301 10.05 11.89 17.15
C GLY A 301 10.96 10.76 17.62
N HIS A 302 10.69 9.51 17.23
CA HIS A 302 11.60 8.38 17.49
C HIS A 302 12.97 8.60 16.86
N TYR A 303 13.00 9.03 15.59
CA TYR A 303 14.24 9.26 14.86
C TYR A 303 15.14 10.29 15.55
N LEU A 304 14.58 11.42 15.98
CA LEU A 304 15.31 12.46 16.71
C LEU A 304 15.84 11.95 18.05
N ALA A 305 15.02 11.22 18.81
CA ALA A 305 15.43 10.65 20.09
C ALA A 305 16.58 9.65 19.92
N MET A 306 16.46 8.73 18.96
CA MET A 306 17.52 7.77 18.67
C MET A 306 18.80 8.46 18.18
N ARG A 307 18.69 9.51 17.34
CA ARG A 307 19.83 10.32 16.91
C ARG A 307 20.52 11.01 18.08
N TRP A 308 19.75 11.59 18.99
CA TRP A 308 20.28 12.27 20.18
C TRP A 308 21.01 11.28 21.11
N LEU A 309 20.48 10.07 21.27
CA LEU A 309 21.08 8.99 22.04
C LEU A 309 22.23 8.25 21.31
N GLY A 310 22.62 8.72 20.13
CA GLY A 310 23.77 8.21 19.39
C GLY A 310 23.56 6.86 18.70
N TYR A 311 22.32 6.44 18.46
CA TYR A 311 22.03 5.24 17.69
C TYR A 311 22.70 5.32 16.31
N ARG A 312 23.21 4.18 15.82
CA ARG A 312 23.75 4.03 14.47
C ARG A 312 22.68 3.42 13.57
N ASN A 313 22.87 3.55 12.25
CA ASN A 313 22.02 2.90 11.25
C ASN A 313 20.53 3.27 11.36
N LEU A 314 20.25 4.55 11.63
CA LEU A 314 18.90 5.11 11.70
C LEU A 314 18.19 5.04 10.35
N GLN A 315 16.96 4.55 10.36
CA GLN A 315 16.11 4.42 9.18
C GLN A 315 14.65 4.65 9.55
N ILE A 316 13.89 5.20 8.62
CA ILE A 316 12.42 5.31 8.70
C ILE A 316 11.85 4.68 7.44
N LEU A 317 10.85 3.82 7.58
CA LEU A 317 10.11 3.21 6.49
C LEU A 317 8.62 3.35 6.77
N MET A 318 7.81 3.69 5.77
CA MET A 318 6.35 3.67 5.92
C MET A 318 5.84 2.29 5.52
N LEU A 319 5.05 1.66 6.37
CA LEU A 319 4.33 0.44 6.03
C LEU A 319 2.93 0.85 5.57
N PRO A 320 2.59 0.65 4.28
CA PRO A 320 1.29 1.03 3.75
C PRO A 320 0.15 0.47 4.61
N LEU A 321 -0.77 1.36 5.03
CA LEU A 321 -1.95 1.07 5.86
C LEU A 321 -1.67 0.50 7.28
N LEU A 322 -0.41 0.24 7.64
CA LEU A 322 -0.04 -0.28 8.96
C LEU A 322 0.58 0.79 9.87
N GLY A 323 1.28 1.77 9.31
CA GLY A 323 1.92 2.85 10.07
C GLY A 323 3.38 3.05 9.69
N GLY A 324 4.15 3.66 10.58
CA GLY A 324 5.57 3.87 10.37
C GLY A 324 6.45 2.82 11.05
N LEU A 325 7.71 2.76 10.62
CA LEU A 325 8.73 1.94 11.26
C LEU A 325 10.05 2.70 11.29
N ALA A 326 10.40 3.26 12.44
CA ALA A 326 11.74 3.75 12.75
C ALA A 326 12.61 2.62 13.33
N THR A 327 13.80 2.42 12.78
CA THR A 327 14.78 1.43 13.29
C THR A 327 16.16 2.06 13.46
N GLY A 328 16.92 1.52 14.43
CA GLY A 328 18.30 1.91 14.68
C GLY A 328 18.99 0.91 15.59
N VAL A 329 20.32 0.92 15.58
CA VAL A 329 21.17 0.09 16.45
C VAL A 329 21.70 0.95 17.59
N GLU A 330 21.30 0.61 18.81
CA GLU A 330 21.71 1.29 20.03
C GLU A 330 23.21 1.01 20.34
N ARG A 331 24.02 2.05 20.58
CA ARG A 331 25.44 1.86 20.95
C ARG A 331 25.62 1.36 22.38
N HIS A 332 24.78 1.84 23.29
CA HIS A 332 24.84 1.53 24.71
C HIS A 332 23.45 1.11 25.19
N PRO A 333 23.12 -0.19 25.15
CA PRO A 333 21.80 -0.71 25.51
C PRO A 333 21.33 -0.25 26.88
N SER A 334 20.27 0.56 26.93
CA SER A 334 19.71 1.06 28.18
C SER A 334 18.19 1.02 28.16
N ALA A 335 17.60 0.47 29.23
CA ALA A 335 16.15 0.41 29.35
C ALA A 335 15.54 1.82 29.48
N ALA A 336 16.24 2.76 30.10
CA ALA A 336 15.82 4.17 30.16
C ALA A 336 15.81 4.83 28.78
N ASN A 337 16.83 4.56 27.97
CA ASN A 337 16.93 5.09 26.61
C ASN A 337 15.79 4.56 25.74
N ARG A 338 15.51 3.26 25.81
CA ARG A 338 14.40 2.64 25.07
C ARG A 338 13.05 3.21 25.49
N ALA A 339 12.81 3.36 26.79
CA ALA A 339 11.58 3.99 27.30
C ALA A 339 11.44 5.46 26.83
N PHE A 340 12.54 6.22 26.83
CA PHE A 340 12.55 7.60 26.32
C PHE A 340 12.28 7.66 24.82
N VAL A 341 12.91 6.80 24.00
CA VAL A 341 12.63 6.72 22.55
C VAL A 341 11.17 6.39 22.30
N SER A 342 10.61 5.40 22.99
CA SER A 342 9.18 5.06 22.87
C SER A 342 8.26 6.21 23.27
N LEU A 343 8.66 7.08 24.21
CA LEU A 343 7.85 8.24 24.57
C LEU A 343 7.93 9.37 23.53
N MET A 344 9.07 9.52 22.88
CA MET A 344 9.33 10.62 21.94
C MET A 344 8.60 10.48 20.61
N GLY A 345 8.03 9.32 20.29
CA GLY A 345 7.06 9.18 19.19
C GLY A 345 5.73 9.87 19.50
N PRO A 346 4.98 9.42 20.52
CA PRO A 346 3.66 9.96 20.85
C PRO A 346 3.67 11.38 21.44
N LEU A 347 4.67 11.71 22.27
CA LEU A 347 4.67 12.96 23.05
C LEU A 347 4.54 14.23 22.19
N PRO A 348 5.37 14.45 21.14
CA PRO A 348 5.27 15.66 20.33
C PRO A 348 3.91 15.80 19.65
N GLY A 349 3.34 14.69 19.17
CA GLY A 349 2.05 14.69 18.49
C GLY A 349 0.88 14.97 19.44
N ILE A 350 0.94 14.47 20.68
CA ILE A 350 -0.04 14.79 21.73
C ILE A 350 0.00 16.29 22.05
N LEU A 351 1.19 16.85 22.28
CA LEU A 351 1.35 18.27 22.60
C LEU A 351 0.83 19.16 21.47
N LEU A 352 1.18 18.84 20.22
CA LEU A 352 0.72 19.59 19.06
C LEU A 352 -0.79 19.45 18.85
N GLY A 353 -1.36 18.26 19.03
CA GLY A 353 -2.80 18.04 18.90
C GLY A 353 -3.62 18.88 19.88
N TRP A 354 -3.25 18.87 21.17
CA TRP A 354 -3.93 19.71 22.17
C TRP A 354 -3.74 21.21 21.91
N LEU A 355 -2.54 21.63 21.48
CA LEU A 355 -2.29 23.01 21.09
C LEU A 355 -3.20 23.44 19.93
N LEU A 356 -3.31 22.61 18.89
CA LEU A 356 -4.16 22.90 17.73
C LEU A 356 -5.64 22.97 18.10
N LEU A 357 -6.14 22.08 18.96
CA LEU A 357 -7.52 22.18 19.47
C LEU A 357 -7.73 23.49 20.22
N SER A 358 -6.80 23.89 21.08
CA SER A 358 -6.93 25.13 21.86
C SER A 358 -6.91 26.41 21.01
N LEU A 359 -6.34 26.34 19.80
CA LEU A 359 -6.23 27.46 18.87
C LEU A 359 -7.27 27.41 17.73
N ALA A 360 -8.05 26.35 17.63
CA ALA A 360 -8.98 26.16 16.52
C ALA A 360 -10.17 27.13 16.58
N ASP A 361 -10.69 27.38 17.78
CA ASP A 361 -11.85 28.25 18.01
C ASP A 361 -11.58 29.69 17.58
N GLY A 362 -12.43 30.22 16.69
CA GLY A 362 -12.31 31.57 16.14
C GLY A 362 -11.28 31.72 15.02
N SER A 363 -10.62 30.64 14.59
CA SER A 363 -9.69 30.66 13.45
C SER A 363 -10.42 30.48 12.11
N ALA A 364 -9.89 31.11 11.05
CA ALA A 364 -10.41 30.92 9.69
C ALA A 364 -10.21 29.49 9.14
N HIS A 365 -9.43 28.66 9.83
CA HIS A 365 -9.08 27.29 9.43
C HIS A 365 -9.55 26.26 10.47
N GLN A 366 -10.56 26.60 11.27
CA GLN A 366 -11.04 25.82 12.41
C GLN A 366 -11.26 24.34 12.08
N GLU A 367 -11.94 24.06 10.96
CA GLU A 367 -12.23 22.69 10.51
C GLU A 367 -10.95 21.87 10.28
N LEU A 368 -10.00 22.40 9.49
CA LEU A 368 -8.74 21.73 9.19
C LEU A 368 -7.87 21.53 10.44
N MET A 369 -7.80 22.55 11.29
CA MET A 369 -7.04 22.49 12.55
C MET A 369 -7.63 21.43 13.48
N THR A 370 -8.95 21.36 13.59
CA THR A 370 -9.65 20.38 14.42
C THR A 370 -9.42 18.96 13.90
N ILE A 371 -9.57 18.72 12.61
CA ILE A 371 -9.36 17.38 12.02
C ILE A 371 -7.90 16.94 12.21
N LEU A 372 -6.93 17.80 11.90
CA LEU A 372 -5.51 17.49 12.10
C LEU A 372 -5.20 17.21 13.57
N ALA A 373 -5.76 18.00 14.48
CA ALA A 373 -5.57 17.81 15.90
C ALA A 373 -6.13 16.46 16.37
N LEU A 374 -7.35 16.11 15.96
CA LEU A 374 -7.96 14.82 16.29
C LEU A 374 -7.14 13.65 15.72
N VAL A 375 -6.64 13.76 14.50
CA VAL A 375 -5.78 12.73 13.87
C VAL A 375 -4.47 12.57 14.65
N LEU A 376 -3.82 13.68 15.03
CA LEU A 376 -2.62 13.66 15.87
C LEU A 376 -2.92 13.02 17.22
N LEU A 377 -3.95 13.45 17.93
CA LEU A 377 -4.30 12.88 19.23
C LEU A 377 -4.63 11.40 19.12
N LEU A 378 -5.42 10.99 18.13
CA LEU A 378 -5.81 9.60 17.91
C LEU A 378 -4.59 8.70 17.70
N ILE A 379 -3.72 8.99 16.73
CA ILE A 379 -2.55 8.16 16.43
C ILE A 379 -1.63 8.04 17.66
N ASN A 380 -1.39 9.17 18.34
CA ASN A 380 -0.41 9.20 19.41
C ASN A 380 -0.96 8.62 20.72
N TYR A 381 -2.26 8.76 21.02
CA TYR A 381 -2.88 8.09 22.17
C TYR A 381 -3.06 6.59 21.95
N LEU A 382 -3.39 6.16 20.72
CA LEU A 382 -3.37 4.74 20.38
C LEU A 382 -1.97 4.17 20.62
N ASN A 383 -0.91 4.83 20.13
CA ASN A 383 0.45 4.39 20.39
C ASN A 383 0.86 4.46 21.87
N LEU A 384 0.21 5.28 22.69
CA LEU A 384 0.47 5.36 24.13
C LEU A 384 -0.17 4.20 24.92
N LEU A 385 -1.09 3.42 24.33
CA LEU A 385 -1.69 2.27 24.99
C LEU A 385 -0.64 1.22 25.39
N PRO A 386 -0.78 0.56 26.56
CA PRO A 386 0.18 -0.41 27.05
C PRO A 386 0.04 -1.80 26.36
N LEU A 387 0.00 -1.81 25.03
CA LEU A 387 -0.15 -3.00 24.17
C LEU A 387 1.08 -3.14 23.26
N VAL A 388 1.57 -4.33 23.01
CA VAL A 388 2.69 -4.61 22.08
C VAL A 388 2.09 -4.96 20.72
N PRO A 389 2.48 -4.29 19.61
CA PRO A 389 3.76 -3.61 19.40
C PRO A 389 3.82 -2.09 19.67
N LEU A 390 2.73 -1.47 20.15
CA LEU A 390 2.62 -0.02 20.36
C LEU A 390 3.67 0.52 21.35
N ASP A 391 3.97 1.81 21.25
CA ASP A 391 5.01 2.46 22.04
C ASP A 391 4.80 2.42 23.53
N GLY A 392 3.56 2.57 24.01
CA GLY A 392 3.20 2.45 25.41
C GLY A 392 3.53 1.06 25.94
N GLY A 393 3.28 0.02 25.15
CA GLY A 393 3.68 -1.35 25.46
C GLY A 393 5.20 -1.51 25.54
N GLN A 394 5.96 -0.92 24.60
CA GLN A 394 7.43 -0.94 24.62
C GLN A 394 8.01 -0.16 25.81
N LEU A 395 7.43 1.00 26.13
CA LEU A 395 7.78 1.84 27.26
C LEU A 395 7.56 1.08 28.58
N VAL A 396 6.36 0.54 28.79
CA VAL A 396 6.04 -0.23 30.00
C VAL A 396 6.98 -1.44 30.12
N LYS A 397 7.19 -2.18 29.03
CA LYS A 397 8.11 -3.32 28.98
C LYS A 397 9.55 -2.95 29.33
N ALA A 398 10.03 -1.77 28.92
CA ALA A 398 11.37 -1.29 29.25
C ALA A 398 11.48 -0.86 30.73
N LEU A 399 10.41 -0.32 31.31
CA LEU A 399 10.42 0.16 32.69
C LEU A 399 10.20 -0.94 33.74
N ILE A 400 9.45 -1.99 33.42
CA ILE A 400 9.15 -3.09 34.34
C ILE A 400 10.23 -4.19 34.34
N PRO A 401 10.52 -4.80 35.49
CA PRO A 401 11.41 -5.96 35.53
C PRO A 401 10.84 -7.18 34.77
N PRO A 402 11.68 -8.07 34.23
CA PRO A 402 11.27 -9.32 33.56
C PRO A 402 10.20 -10.16 34.29
N ARG A 403 10.27 -10.24 35.62
CA ARG A 403 9.30 -10.97 36.45
C ARG A 403 7.87 -10.42 36.35
N TRP A 404 7.73 -9.14 36.03
CA TRP A 404 6.47 -8.40 35.95
C TRP A 404 5.89 -8.33 34.54
N LEU A 405 6.48 -9.03 33.55
CA LEU A 405 5.90 -9.17 32.21
C LEU A 405 4.45 -9.69 32.20
N VAL A 406 3.99 -10.33 33.29
CA VAL A 406 2.58 -10.72 33.49
C VAL A 406 1.61 -9.53 33.51
N VAL A 407 2.06 -8.37 34.00
CA VAL A 407 1.26 -7.15 34.00
C VAL A 407 0.97 -6.73 32.56
N LEU A 408 1.97 -6.80 31.68
CA LEU A 408 1.80 -6.51 30.27
C LEU A 408 0.90 -7.54 29.57
N VAL A 409 1.01 -8.83 29.92
CA VAL A 409 0.03 -9.85 29.46
C VAL A 409 -1.39 -9.48 29.89
N GLY A 410 -1.58 -8.98 31.11
CA GLY A 410 -2.87 -8.47 31.58
C GLY A 410 -3.38 -7.32 30.73
N PHE A 411 -2.53 -6.33 30.43
CA PHE A 411 -2.89 -5.23 29.52
C PHE A 411 -3.27 -5.72 28.12
N GLU A 412 -2.54 -6.68 27.54
CA GLU A 412 -2.89 -7.28 26.24
C GLU A 412 -4.27 -7.96 26.25
N LEU A 413 -4.58 -8.72 27.32
CA LEU A 413 -5.87 -9.40 27.43
C LEU A 413 -7.02 -8.40 27.62
N LEU A 414 -6.81 -7.36 28.43
CA LEU A 414 -7.79 -6.29 28.60
C LEU A 414 -7.98 -5.49 27.31
N GLY A 415 -6.89 -5.17 26.62
CA GLY A 415 -6.93 -4.51 25.31
C GLY A 415 -7.61 -5.35 24.25
N ALA A 416 -7.34 -6.67 24.21
CA ALA A 416 -8.04 -7.61 23.33
C ALA A 416 -9.55 -7.59 23.60
N ALA A 417 -9.95 -7.73 24.86
CA ALA A 417 -11.36 -7.73 25.26
C ALA A 417 -12.05 -6.40 24.93
N ALA A 418 -11.40 -5.26 25.24
CA ALA A 418 -11.94 -3.93 24.96
C ALA A 418 -12.09 -3.66 23.46
N LEU A 419 -11.06 -3.94 22.66
CA LEU A 419 -11.10 -3.74 21.21
C LEU A 419 -12.07 -4.71 20.52
N PHE A 420 -12.14 -5.97 20.99
CA PHE A 420 -13.12 -6.92 20.50
C PHE A 420 -14.54 -6.44 20.80
N TRP A 421 -14.79 -5.98 22.02
CA TRP A 421 -16.09 -5.42 22.44
C TRP A 421 -16.46 -4.19 21.62
N ILE A 422 -15.57 -3.20 21.51
CA ILE A 422 -15.81 -1.99 20.71
C ILE A 422 -16.08 -2.37 19.25
N GLY A 423 -15.24 -3.24 18.67
CA GLY A 423 -15.43 -3.72 17.32
C GLY A 423 -16.78 -4.41 17.14
N PHE A 424 -17.17 -5.30 18.05
CA PHE A 424 -18.46 -5.99 18.01
C PHE A 424 -19.67 -5.04 17.99
N GLN A 425 -19.57 -3.88 18.67
CA GLN A 425 -20.62 -2.86 18.67
C GLN A 425 -20.71 -2.07 17.36
N LEU A 426 -19.59 -1.97 16.60
CA LEU A 426 -19.51 -1.19 15.37
C LEU A 426 -19.71 -2.07 14.12
N ASP A 427 -18.88 -3.12 13.99
CA ASP A 427 -18.89 -4.05 12.87
C ASP A 427 -18.12 -5.34 13.21
N LEU A 428 -18.61 -6.48 12.70
CA LEU A 428 -18.01 -7.79 12.99
C LEU A 428 -16.55 -7.89 12.49
N MET A 429 -16.19 -7.27 11.37
CA MET A 429 -14.81 -7.30 10.86
C MET A 429 -13.87 -6.47 11.75
N LEU A 430 -14.34 -5.35 12.32
CA LEU A 430 -13.57 -4.56 13.28
C LEU A 430 -13.29 -5.33 14.57
N SER A 431 -14.20 -6.21 15.01
CA SER A 431 -13.97 -7.08 16.17
C SER A 431 -12.74 -8.00 16.02
N LEU A 432 -12.40 -8.38 14.78
CA LEU A 432 -11.23 -9.23 14.49
C LEU A 432 -9.90 -8.52 14.83
N ILE A 433 -9.86 -7.19 14.80
CA ILE A 433 -8.69 -6.41 15.24
C ILE A 433 -8.41 -6.65 16.74
N GLY A 434 -9.46 -6.85 17.54
CA GLY A 434 -9.36 -7.21 18.95
C GLY A 434 -8.71 -8.57 19.21
N LEU A 435 -8.55 -9.43 18.19
CA LEU A 435 -7.79 -10.68 18.31
C LEU A 435 -6.27 -10.47 18.21
N ILE A 436 -5.80 -9.35 17.66
CA ILE A 436 -4.37 -9.08 17.50
C ILE A 436 -3.63 -9.04 18.86
N PRO A 437 -4.11 -8.29 19.89
CA PRO A 437 -3.47 -8.28 21.21
C PRO A 437 -3.48 -9.66 21.90
N LEU A 438 -4.43 -10.55 21.58
CA LEU A 438 -4.42 -11.92 22.12
C LEU A 438 -3.17 -12.71 21.66
N PHE A 439 -2.76 -12.56 20.41
CA PHE A 439 -1.49 -13.13 19.94
C PHE A 439 -0.29 -12.50 20.67
N GLY A 440 -0.34 -11.20 20.96
CA GLY A 440 0.63 -10.49 21.80
C GLY A 440 0.73 -11.07 23.21
N ALA A 441 -0.41 -11.28 23.88
CA ALA A 441 -0.50 -11.91 25.19
C ALA A 441 0.14 -13.31 25.21
N ILE A 442 -0.19 -14.15 24.23
CA ILE A 442 0.38 -15.50 24.09
C ILE A 442 1.90 -15.42 23.87
N ALA A 443 2.36 -14.52 23.00
CA ALA A 443 3.78 -14.33 22.71
C ALA A 443 4.57 -13.86 23.94
N LEU A 444 4.03 -12.90 24.70
CA LEU A 444 4.61 -12.39 25.94
C LEU A 444 4.61 -13.44 27.05
N TRP A 445 3.54 -14.22 27.19
CA TRP A 445 3.48 -15.34 28.14
C TRP A 445 4.57 -16.38 27.86
N ARG A 446 4.68 -16.83 26.60
CA ARG A 446 5.75 -17.75 26.16
C ARG A 446 7.14 -17.15 26.36
N ARG A 447 7.32 -15.85 26.07
CA ARG A 447 8.59 -15.13 26.30
C ARG A 447 8.95 -15.09 27.77
N ARG A 448 7.99 -14.84 28.66
CA ARG A 448 8.20 -14.83 30.12
C ARG A 448 8.72 -16.19 30.61
N GLY A 449 8.13 -17.29 30.15
CA GLY A 449 8.56 -18.65 30.49
C GLY A 449 10.02 -18.90 30.07
N ARG A 450 10.35 -18.59 28.81
CA ARG A 450 11.72 -18.72 28.27
C ARG A 450 12.72 -17.83 29.01
N LEU A 451 12.36 -16.58 29.29
CA LEU A 451 13.24 -15.65 29.99
C LEU A 451 13.54 -16.12 31.42
N ARG A 452 12.55 -16.66 32.14
CA ARG A 452 12.75 -17.26 33.46
C ARG A 452 13.68 -18.48 33.41
N ALA A 453 13.46 -19.37 32.44
CA ALA A 453 14.31 -20.55 32.25
C ALA A 453 15.77 -20.14 31.95
N LEU A 454 15.96 -19.15 31.08
CA LEU A 454 17.28 -18.63 30.74
C LEU A 454 17.95 -17.94 31.93
N GLN A 455 17.22 -17.10 32.68
CA GLN A 455 17.72 -16.48 33.92
C GLN A 455 18.17 -17.52 34.95
N ALA A 456 17.38 -18.57 35.15
CA ALA A 456 17.70 -19.65 36.09
C ALA A 456 18.95 -20.45 35.68
N ARG A 457 19.19 -20.62 34.37
CA ARG A 457 20.41 -21.26 33.84
C ARG A 457 21.62 -20.33 33.93
N CYS A 458 21.48 -19.08 33.52
CA CYS A 458 22.56 -18.08 33.61
C CYS A 458 22.99 -17.82 35.06
N ALA A 459 22.08 -17.87 36.03
CA ALA A 459 22.42 -17.70 37.45
C ALA A 459 23.34 -18.81 38.00
N LYS A 460 23.43 -19.96 37.31
CA LYS A 460 24.32 -21.07 37.66
C LYS A 460 25.71 -20.96 37.02
N LEU A 461 25.93 -20.00 36.11
CA LEU A 461 27.24 -19.76 35.52
C LEU A 461 28.14 -19.08 36.55
N ALA A 462 29.33 -19.64 36.78
CA ALA A 462 30.30 -19.15 37.76
C ALA A 462 31.06 -17.88 37.30
N GLY A 463 30.82 -17.39 36.07
CA GLY A 463 31.56 -16.29 35.44
C GLY A 463 30.64 -15.22 34.85
N PRO A 464 30.90 -13.90 35.06
CA PRO A 464 30.00 -12.83 34.62
C PRO A 464 29.92 -12.57 33.10
N ASP A 465 30.92 -12.91 32.27
CA ASP A 465 31.08 -12.20 30.97
C ASP A 465 31.25 -13.05 29.70
N ASP A 466 30.91 -14.35 29.70
CA ASP A 466 30.95 -15.12 28.45
C ASP A 466 29.66 -14.95 27.63
N GLU A 467 29.66 -13.99 26.68
CA GLU A 467 28.55 -13.74 25.75
C GLU A 467 28.22 -14.99 24.91
N LEU A 468 29.22 -15.80 24.57
CA LEU A 468 29.04 -16.99 23.75
C LEU A 468 28.26 -18.06 24.53
N GLU A 469 28.62 -18.33 25.79
CA GLU A 469 27.87 -19.25 26.66
C GLU A 469 26.43 -18.81 26.89
N ARG A 470 26.17 -17.50 27.04
CA ARG A 470 24.80 -16.97 27.15
C ARG A 470 23.99 -17.22 25.87
N ILE A 471 24.61 -17.08 24.70
CA ILE A 471 23.97 -17.38 23.41
C ILE A 471 23.62 -18.88 23.33
N LYS A 472 24.56 -19.76 23.70
CA LYS A 472 24.32 -21.22 23.71
C LYS A 472 23.14 -21.59 24.62
N LEU A 473 23.13 -21.09 25.85
CA LEU A 473 22.02 -21.31 26.78
C LEU A 473 20.69 -20.79 26.25
N ALA A 474 20.68 -19.64 25.56
CA ALA A 474 19.46 -19.09 24.96
C ALA A 474 18.93 -19.98 23.83
N ILE A 475 19.81 -20.55 23.02
CA ILE A 475 19.46 -21.50 21.96
C ILE A 475 18.86 -22.77 22.57
N ASP A 476 19.50 -23.34 23.59
CA ASP A 476 18.99 -24.53 24.28
C ASP A 476 17.60 -24.30 24.90
N VAL A 477 17.38 -23.13 25.49
CA VAL A 477 16.07 -22.75 26.06
C VAL A 477 15.01 -22.59 24.98
N GLU A 478 15.37 -22.04 23.82
CA GLU A 478 14.43 -21.89 22.69
C GLU A 478 14.07 -23.25 22.09
N ASP A 479 15.05 -24.13 21.93
CA ASP A 479 14.85 -25.47 21.35
C ASP A 479 14.10 -26.41 22.29
N ALA A 480 14.31 -26.31 23.61
CA ALA A 480 13.56 -27.08 24.59
C ALA A 480 12.07 -26.71 24.69
N HIS A 481 11.65 -25.53 24.19
CA HIS A 481 10.29 -25.02 24.39
C HIS A 481 9.29 -25.46 23.30
N LYS A 482 9.73 -26.19 22.26
CA LYS A 482 8.85 -26.69 21.18
C LYS A 482 9.14 -28.16 20.87
N GLY A 483 8.10 -28.97 20.76
CA GLY A 483 8.19 -30.36 20.28
C GLY A 483 8.48 -30.50 18.78
N ARG A 484 8.64 -29.38 18.04
CA ARG A 484 9.00 -29.38 16.61
C ARG A 484 10.14 -28.40 16.38
N TYR A 485 11.20 -28.89 15.75
CA TYR A 485 12.41 -28.14 15.43
C TYR A 485 12.13 -26.90 14.58
N ARG A 486 12.85 -25.80 14.83
CA ARG A 486 12.76 -24.54 14.06
C ARG A 486 14.15 -24.07 13.62
N PRO A 487 14.35 -23.81 12.32
CA PRO A 487 15.60 -23.27 11.79
C PRO A 487 16.04 -21.98 12.47
N LEU A 488 17.35 -21.78 12.59
CA LEU A 488 17.96 -20.62 13.27
C LEU A 488 17.43 -19.29 12.72
N THR A 489 17.35 -19.13 11.40
CA THR A 489 16.84 -17.91 10.75
C THR A 489 15.41 -17.54 11.17
N LYS A 490 14.57 -18.54 11.49
CA LYS A 490 13.19 -18.35 11.95
C LYS A 490 13.06 -18.06 13.45
N LYS A 491 14.08 -18.39 14.26
CA LYS A 491 14.11 -18.13 15.72
C LYS A 491 15.07 -17.02 16.13
N ALA A 492 15.98 -16.59 15.25
CA ALA A 492 17.03 -15.62 15.55
C ALA A 492 16.51 -14.30 16.15
N LYS A 493 15.44 -13.72 15.60
CA LYS A 493 14.85 -12.51 16.17
C LYS A 493 14.35 -12.71 17.61
N ALA A 494 13.75 -13.86 17.91
CA ALA A 494 13.29 -14.19 19.26
C ALA A 494 14.48 -14.41 20.23
N LEU A 495 15.55 -15.04 19.75
CA LEU A 495 16.80 -15.21 20.51
C LEU A 495 17.45 -13.85 20.84
N GLN A 496 17.58 -12.98 19.83
CA GLN A 496 18.10 -11.62 20.02
C GLN A 496 17.30 -10.86 21.07
N ASP A 497 15.97 -10.90 20.96
CA ASP A 497 15.07 -10.25 21.91
C ASP A 497 15.25 -10.76 23.36
N LEU A 498 15.46 -12.07 23.56
CA LEU A 498 15.73 -12.66 24.88
C LEU A 498 17.06 -12.17 25.45
N LEU A 499 18.13 -12.24 24.65
CA LEU A 499 19.47 -11.81 25.04
C LEU A 499 19.52 -10.32 25.34
N ASP A 500 18.91 -9.48 24.50
CA ASP A 500 18.81 -8.04 24.73
C ASP A 500 18.10 -7.75 26.06
N THR A 501 17.05 -8.50 26.40
CA THR A 501 16.32 -8.29 27.66
C THR A 501 17.18 -8.58 28.88
N LEU A 502 18.12 -9.52 28.79
CA LEU A 502 19.03 -9.86 29.88
C LEU A 502 20.20 -8.89 29.99
N SER A 503 20.68 -8.38 28.87
CA SER A 503 21.82 -7.46 28.82
C SER A 503 21.43 -6.01 29.16
N LEU A 504 20.14 -5.68 29.23
CA LEU A 504 19.68 -4.33 29.54
C LEU A 504 19.95 -3.96 31.01
N LYS A 505 20.62 -2.83 31.20
CA LYS A 505 20.72 -2.19 32.52
C LYS A 505 19.34 -1.60 32.89
N PRO A 506 18.73 -1.99 34.03
CA PRO A 506 17.46 -1.43 34.45
C PRO A 506 17.62 0.07 34.78
N PRO A 507 16.58 0.90 34.59
CA PRO A 507 16.63 2.31 34.97
C PRO A 507 16.78 2.46 36.49
N SER A 508 17.41 3.53 36.94
CA SER A 508 17.41 3.92 38.35
C SER A 508 15.98 4.12 38.84
N SER A 509 15.71 3.93 40.14
CA SER A 509 14.36 4.12 40.69
C SER A 509 13.82 5.54 40.46
N ALA A 510 14.69 6.56 40.56
CA ALA A 510 14.34 7.94 40.27
C ALA A 510 13.98 8.16 38.79
N THR A 511 14.81 7.65 37.87
CA THR A 511 14.53 7.73 36.43
C THR A 511 13.25 6.97 36.06
N ARG A 512 13.03 5.79 36.65
CA ARG A 512 11.79 5.02 36.45
C ARG A 512 10.57 5.79 36.94
N GLY A 513 10.64 6.38 38.14
CA GLY A 513 9.57 7.21 38.70
C GLY A 513 9.25 8.39 37.79
N LEU A 514 10.27 9.14 37.35
CA LEU A 514 10.09 10.27 36.43
C LEU A 514 9.41 9.86 35.12
N LEU A 515 9.91 8.80 34.46
CA LEU A 515 9.35 8.34 33.19
C LEU A 515 7.92 7.81 33.33
N LEU A 516 7.61 7.10 34.42
CA LEU A 516 6.25 6.65 34.72
C LEU A 516 5.32 7.83 35.02
N SER A 517 5.76 8.81 35.81
CA SER A 517 4.96 10.01 36.10
C SER A 517 4.68 10.80 34.83
N LEU A 518 5.66 10.96 33.94
CA LEU A 518 5.48 11.62 32.66
C LEU A 518 4.50 10.85 31.75
N TYR A 519 4.64 9.52 31.68
CA TYR A 519 3.72 8.66 30.94
C TYR A 519 2.27 8.76 31.45
N LEU A 520 2.08 8.71 32.77
CA LEU A 520 0.76 8.84 33.40
C LEU A 520 0.18 10.25 33.24
N ALA A 521 1.01 11.29 33.29
CA ALA A 521 0.59 12.68 33.13
C ALA A 521 -0.06 12.95 31.76
N LEU A 522 0.37 12.23 30.70
CA LEU A 522 -0.21 12.38 29.36
C LEU A 522 -1.68 11.94 29.26
N PHE A 523 -2.15 11.14 30.21
CA PHE A 523 -3.55 10.73 30.31
C PHE A 523 -4.41 11.70 31.16
N LEU A 524 -3.79 12.63 31.91
CA LEU A 524 -4.54 13.55 32.77
C LEU A 524 -5.42 14.51 31.98
N VAL A 525 -4.91 15.07 30.88
CA VAL A 525 -5.68 16.01 30.04
C VAL A 525 -6.88 15.32 29.38
N PRO A 526 -6.72 14.17 28.67
CA PRO A 526 -7.87 13.41 28.19
C PRO A 526 -8.85 13.05 29.30
N LEU A 527 -8.38 12.63 30.48
CA LEU A 527 -9.26 12.22 31.57
C LEU A 527 -10.04 13.39 32.17
N ALA A 528 -9.42 14.58 32.25
CA ALA A 528 -10.08 15.80 32.72
C ALA A 528 -11.14 16.30 31.73
N VAL A 529 -10.88 16.17 30.43
CA VAL A 529 -11.79 16.61 29.36
C VAL A 529 -12.76 15.48 28.94
N ALA A 530 -12.53 14.24 29.34
CA ALA A 530 -13.30 13.05 28.94
C ALA A 530 -14.82 13.19 29.13
N PRO A 531 -15.38 13.83 30.16
CA PRO A 531 -16.83 14.02 30.26
C PRO A 531 -17.40 14.88 29.14
N GLU A 532 -16.70 15.94 28.75
CA GLU A 532 -17.06 16.84 27.64
C GLU A 532 -16.77 16.19 26.29
N PHE A 533 -15.68 15.43 26.20
CA PHE A 533 -15.24 14.72 25.00
C PHE A 533 -16.07 13.47 24.71
N ALA A 534 -16.52 12.71 25.72
CA ALA A 534 -17.34 11.51 25.55
C ALA A 534 -18.73 11.82 24.99
N ALA A 535 -19.29 13.00 25.33
CA ALA A 535 -20.50 13.50 24.73
C ALA A 535 -20.33 13.76 23.22
N HIS A 536 -19.20 14.34 22.79
CA HIS A 536 -18.91 14.63 21.38
C HIS A 536 -18.41 13.40 20.57
N TRP A 537 -17.73 12.46 21.21
CA TRP A 537 -17.24 11.23 20.56
C TRP A 537 -18.33 10.19 20.32
N ALA A 538 -19.34 10.13 21.18
CA ALA A 538 -20.51 9.29 20.94
C ALA A 538 -21.21 9.67 19.63
N ASP A 539 -21.35 10.98 19.36
CA ASP A 539 -21.91 11.49 18.10
C ASP A 539 -21.02 11.16 16.89
N LEU A 540 -19.69 11.22 17.07
CA LEU A 540 -18.72 10.93 15.99
C LEU A 540 -18.61 9.42 15.64
N LEU A 541 -18.80 8.52 16.62
CA LEU A 541 -18.66 7.05 16.43
C LEU A 541 -19.99 6.35 16.13
N VAL A 542 -21.13 6.93 16.50
CA VAL A 542 -22.46 6.33 16.30
C VAL A 542 -23.07 6.68 14.93
N GLY A 543 -22.33 7.37 14.06
CA GLY A 543 -22.76 7.58 12.68
C GLY A 543 -23.91 8.57 12.56
N THR A 544 -23.78 9.76 13.16
CA THR A 544 -24.44 10.91 12.53
C THR A 544 -23.63 11.27 11.29
N ALA A 545 -24.32 11.33 10.16
CA ALA A 545 -23.80 11.63 8.83
C ALA A 545 -22.65 12.66 8.85
N LEU A 546 -21.68 12.46 7.95
CA LEU A 546 -20.74 13.51 7.55
C LEU A 546 -21.47 14.86 7.53
N PRO A 547 -20.89 15.95 8.07
CA PRO A 547 -21.55 17.24 8.08
C PRO A 547 -22.08 17.52 6.66
N PRO A 548 -23.38 17.86 6.51
CA PRO A 548 -24.03 17.88 5.21
C PRO A 548 -23.20 18.74 4.26
N THR A 549 -22.90 18.18 3.09
CA THR A 549 -22.09 18.86 2.10
C THR A 549 -22.75 20.19 1.73
N LYS A 550 -22.00 21.10 1.09
CA LYS A 550 -22.60 22.38 0.66
C LYS A 550 -23.82 22.17 -0.25
N ILE A 551 -23.81 21.12 -1.08
CA ILE A 551 -24.93 20.79 -1.94
C ILE A 551 -26.12 20.23 -1.15
N ASP A 552 -25.87 19.42 -0.11
CA ASP A 552 -26.93 18.93 0.79
C ASP A 552 -27.63 20.08 1.52
N ARG A 553 -26.89 21.09 1.97
CA ARG A 553 -27.48 22.28 2.60
C ARG A 553 -28.32 23.11 1.64
N PHE A 554 -27.88 23.29 0.40
CA PHE A 554 -28.68 24.00 -0.61
C PHE A 554 -29.91 23.21 -1.02
N ARG A 555 -29.82 21.88 -1.07
CA ARG A 555 -30.97 21.02 -1.34
C ARG A 555 -31.99 21.07 -0.20
N GLU A 556 -31.53 21.07 1.05
CA GLU A 556 -32.41 21.22 2.21
C GLU A 556 -33.11 22.59 2.22
N GLU A 557 -32.39 23.66 1.85
CA GLU A 557 -32.97 24.98 1.62
C GLU A 557 -34.03 24.95 0.51
N ALA A 558 -33.71 24.35 -0.65
CA ALA A 558 -34.62 24.21 -1.79
C ALA A 558 -35.90 23.44 -1.42
N ARG A 559 -35.78 22.37 -0.63
CA ARG A 559 -36.90 21.56 -0.13
C ARG A 559 -37.91 22.38 0.67
N THR A 560 -37.44 23.37 1.43
CA THR A 560 -38.32 24.23 2.26
C THR A 560 -39.10 25.26 1.45
N LEU A 561 -38.76 25.47 0.17
CA LEU A 561 -39.40 26.47 -0.67
C LEU A 561 -40.73 25.94 -1.28
N PRO A 562 -41.76 26.80 -1.40
CA PRO A 562 -42.91 26.52 -2.26
C PRO A 562 -42.52 26.56 -3.74
N TRP A 563 -43.28 25.87 -4.60
CA TRP A 563 -42.96 25.71 -6.04
C TRP A 563 -42.70 27.03 -6.78
N ASN A 564 -43.49 28.07 -6.51
CA ASN A 564 -43.32 29.39 -7.12
C ASN A 564 -41.97 30.04 -6.75
N ALA A 565 -41.52 29.92 -5.50
CA ALA A 565 -40.23 30.45 -5.06
C ALA A 565 -39.06 29.61 -5.60
N LEU A 566 -39.18 28.28 -5.55
CA LEU A 566 -38.17 27.35 -6.05
C LEU A 566 -37.89 27.58 -7.54
N LEU A 567 -38.95 27.69 -8.36
CA LEU A 567 -38.82 27.90 -9.81
C LEU A 567 -38.32 29.31 -10.15
N ALA A 568 -38.73 30.33 -9.39
CA ALA A 568 -38.21 31.70 -9.57
C ALA A 568 -36.70 31.79 -9.25
N GLU A 569 -36.23 31.10 -8.22
CA GLU A 569 -34.80 30.99 -7.91
C GLU A 569 -34.03 30.27 -9.02
N LEU A 570 -34.53 29.11 -9.47
CA LEU A 570 -33.92 28.36 -10.57
C LEU A 570 -33.84 29.21 -11.86
N ASP A 571 -34.91 29.92 -12.22
CA ASP A 571 -34.99 30.85 -13.35
C ASP A 571 -33.93 31.96 -13.24
N ALA A 572 -33.78 32.58 -12.06
CA ALA A 572 -32.74 33.59 -11.82
C ALA A 572 -31.32 33.03 -11.92
N LEU A 573 -31.09 31.83 -11.38
CA LEU A 573 -29.76 31.20 -11.35
C LEU A 573 -29.30 30.73 -12.73
N GLN A 574 -30.19 30.10 -13.50
CA GLN A 574 -29.87 29.61 -14.84
C GLN A 574 -29.67 30.77 -15.83
N ARG A 575 -30.51 31.82 -15.79
CA ARG A 575 -30.27 33.05 -16.59
C ARG A 575 -28.93 33.70 -16.25
N ALA A 576 -28.59 33.80 -14.96
CA ALA A 576 -27.29 34.34 -14.54
C ALA A 576 -26.11 33.47 -15.04
N ALA A 577 -26.27 32.15 -15.03
CA ALA A 577 -25.27 31.22 -15.55
C ALA A 577 -25.08 31.36 -17.07
N TYR A 578 -26.18 31.47 -17.82
CA TYR A 578 -26.15 31.71 -19.27
C TYR A 578 -25.47 33.05 -19.62
N LEU A 579 -25.88 34.15 -18.97
CA LEU A 579 -25.28 35.47 -19.19
C LEU A 579 -23.78 35.50 -18.92
N LYS A 580 -23.31 34.73 -17.92
CA LYS A 580 -21.88 34.58 -17.61
C LYS A 580 -21.14 33.77 -18.68
N MET A 581 -21.79 32.79 -19.29
CA MET A 581 -21.23 31.96 -20.36
C MET A 581 -21.09 32.75 -21.67
N VAL A 582 -22.10 33.55 -22.03
CA VAL A 582 -22.16 34.34 -23.27
C VAL A 582 -21.42 35.68 -23.16
N GLY A 583 -21.22 36.20 -21.95
CA GLY A 583 -20.55 37.49 -21.68
C GLY A 583 -19.11 37.64 -22.20
N ASN A 584 -18.49 36.57 -22.71
CA ASN A 584 -17.16 36.59 -23.34
C ASN A 584 -17.19 36.75 -24.89
N GLY A 585 -18.37 36.81 -25.53
CA GLY A 585 -18.54 36.98 -26.98
C GLY A 585 -19.01 38.38 -27.41
N LYS A 586 -18.79 38.74 -28.69
CA LYS A 586 -19.30 39.99 -29.30
C LYS A 586 -20.83 40.06 -29.18
N ALA A 587 -21.38 41.27 -29.05
CA ALA A 587 -22.80 41.49 -28.71
C ALA A 587 -23.79 41.11 -29.84
N ASP A 588 -23.37 41.16 -31.10
CA ASP A 588 -24.25 40.99 -32.27
C ASP A 588 -24.59 39.53 -32.63
N ASP A 589 -23.83 38.54 -32.14
CA ASP A 589 -24.03 37.12 -32.47
C ASP A 589 -24.70 36.32 -31.33
N ARG A 590 -25.35 36.99 -30.36
CA ARG A 590 -25.93 36.32 -29.18
C ARG A 590 -27.36 35.85 -29.46
N PRO A 591 -27.71 34.57 -29.19
CA PRO A 591 -29.11 34.13 -29.19
C PRO A 591 -29.92 34.96 -28.19
N PRO A 592 -31.18 35.31 -28.51
CA PRO A 592 -32.03 36.06 -27.59
C PRO A 592 -32.26 35.25 -26.30
N VAL A 593 -31.88 35.81 -25.16
CA VAL A 593 -32.17 35.18 -23.86
C VAL A 593 -33.64 35.40 -23.56
N PRO A 594 -34.42 34.36 -23.28
CA PRO A 594 -35.81 34.55 -22.87
C PRO A 594 -35.85 35.38 -21.58
N GLU A 595 -36.78 36.34 -21.49
CA GLU A 595 -36.95 37.18 -20.31
C GLU A 595 -37.18 36.36 -19.04
N THR A 596 -37.79 35.18 -19.17
CA THR A 596 -37.93 34.17 -18.13
C THR A 596 -37.95 32.77 -18.74
N LEU A 597 -37.44 31.79 -17.98
CA LEU A 597 -37.56 30.36 -18.30
C LEU A 597 -38.98 29.83 -18.04
N LEU A 598 -39.74 30.51 -17.17
CA LEU A 598 -41.08 30.10 -16.78
C LEU A 598 -42.08 30.41 -17.89
N ARG A 599 -42.99 29.47 -18.14
CA ARG A 599 -44.14 29.64 -19.03
C ARG A 599 -45.38 29.99 -18.22
N ALA A 600 -46.44 30.43 -18.90
CA ALA A 600 -47.74 30.57 -18.26
C ALA A 600 -48.17 29.22 -17.65
N PRO A 601 -48.85 29.20 -16.49
CA PRO A 601 -49.39 27.99 -15.89
C PRO A 601 -50.21 27.16 -16.88
N ALA A 602 -50.14 25.84 -16.77
CA ALA A 602 -50.93 24.94 -17.59
C ALA A 602 -52.41 25.06 -17.23
N ASN A 603 -53.28 25.03 -18.25
CA ASN A 603 -54.71 25.00 -18.02
C ASN A 603 -55.12 23.65 -17.41
N ALA A 604 -55.94 23.67 -16.35
CA ALA A 604 -56.45 22.45 -15.73
C ALA A 604 -57.12 21.49 -16.73
N THR A 605 -57.80 22.03 -17.74
CA THR A 605 -58.39 21.23 -18.82
C THR A 605 -57.33 20.56 -19.71
N ALA A 606 -56.21 21.24 -19.97
CA ALA A 606 -55.11 20.70 -20.78
C ALA A 606 -54.37 19.57 -20.04
N ILE A 607 -54.17 19.71 -18.73
CA ILE A 607 -53.61 18.64 -17.89
C ILE A 607 -54.50 17.39 -17.94
N VAL A 608 -55.81 17.55 -17.77
CA VAL A 608 -56.76 16.42 -17.83
C VAL A 608 -56.79 15.77 -19.21
N GLN A 609 -56.71 16.56 -20.29
CA GLN A 609 -56.64 16.04 -21.66
C GLN A 609 -55.34 15.26 -21.90
N ALA A 610 -54.20 15.73 -21.38
CA ALA A 610 -52.93 15.01 -21.47
C ALA A 610 -52.96 13.70 -20.66
N GLU A 611 -53.50 13.71 -19.43
CA GLU A 611 -53.71 12.49 -18.63
C GLU A 611 -54.59 11.46 -19.35
N GLN A 612 -55.65 11.92 -20.03
CA GLN A 612 -56.52 11.06 -20.85
C GLN A 612 -55.80 10.50 -22.08
N ALA A 613 -54.99 11.32 -22.76
CA ALA A 613 -54.24 10.90 -23.95
C ALA A 613 -53.11 9.90 -23.61
N LEU A 614 -52.48 10.05 -22.44
CA LEU A 614 -51.43 9.17 -21.94
C LEU A 614 -51.98 7.89 -21.28
N GLY A 615 -53.28 7.86 -20.96
CA GLY A 615 -53.92 6.73 -20.27
C GLY A 615 -53.44 6.53 -18.83
N THR A 616 -52.73 7.50 -18.26
CA THR A 616 -52.19 7.47 -16.89
C THR A 616 -52.27 8.87 -16.26
N ALA A 617 -52.45 8.91 -14.93
CA ALA A 617 -52.43 10.18 -14.19
C ALA A 617 -50.98 10.70 -14.08
N LEU A 618 -50.80 12.02 -14.17
CA LEU A 618 -49.48 12.62 -13.98
C LEU A 618 -49.10 12.60 -12.49
N PRO A 619 -47.80 12.45 -12.15
CA PRO A 619 -47.35 12.42 -10.76
C PRO A 619 -47.73 13.71 -10.02
N PRO A 620 -48.11 13.64 -8.74
CA PRO A 620 -48.47 14.82 -7.94
C PRO A 620 -47.42 15.95 -8.00
N SER A 621 -46.13 15.64 -7.92
CA SER A 621 -45.10 16.69 -7.97
C SER A 621 -44.94 17.32 -9.35
N TYR A 622 -45.14 16.56 -10.43
CA TYR A 622 -45.10 17.09 -11.79
C TYR A 622 -46.35 17.92 -12.11
N ARG A 623 -47.54 17.48 -11.64
CA ARG A 623 -48.78 18.24 -11.75
C ARG A 623 -48.69 19.59 -11.04
N ALA A 624 -48.14 19.61 -9.82
CA ALA A 624 -47.93 20.84 -9.06
C ALA A 624 -46.93 21.79 -9.74
N PHE A 625 -45.94 21.25 -10.46
CA PHE A 625 -45.07 22.04 -11.32
C PHE A 625 -45.84 22.68 -12.49
N LEU A 626 -46.69 21.92 -13.19
CA LEU A 626 -47.48 22.41 -14.33
C LEU A 626 -48.48 23.50 -13.93
N GLU A 627 -49.00 23.47 -12.70
CA GLU A 627 -49.85 24.53 -12.13
C GLU A 627 -49.09 25.86 -11.92
N VAL A 628 -47.76 25.84 -11.93
CA VAL A 628 -46.92 27.04 -11.80
C VAL A 628 -46.28 27.42 -13.13
N SER A 629 -45.88 26.45 -13.97
CA SER A 629 -45.26 26.68 -15.27
C SER A 629 -45.57 25.53 -16.25
N ASN A 630 -46.18 25.83 -17.40
CA ASN A 630 -46.45 24.82 -18.45
C ASN A 630 -45.19 24.48 -19.27
N GLY A 631 -44.22 23.82 -18.63
CA GLY A 631 -42.89 23.56 -19.17
C GLY A 631 -41.87 24.64 -18.79
N LEU A 632 -40.61 24.44 -19.18
CA LEU A 632 -39.51 25.39 -18.99
C LEU A 632 -38.77 25.58 -20.31
N ARG A 633 -38.48 26.83 -20.66
CA ARG A 633 -37.62 27.15 -21.81
C ARG A 633 -36.18 26.74 -21.52
N ASP A 634 -35.45 26.30 -22.52
CA ASP A 634 -34.01 26.05 -22.41
C ASP A 634 -33.23 27.33 -22.75
N PRO A 635 -32.50 27.94 -21.80
CA PRO A 635 -31.67 29.09 -22.13
C PRO A 635 -30.46 28.71 -22.98
N PHE A 636 -30.08 27.43 -23.07
CA PHE A 636 -28.86 26.97 -23.75
C PHE A 636 -29.07 26.51 -25.19
N ARG A 637 -30.31 26.47 -25.68
CA ARG A 637 -30.60 26.15 -27.09
C ARG A 637 -30.72 27.41 -27.94
N GLU A 638 -30.10 27.39 -29.13
CA GLU A 638 -30.12 28.51 -30.07
C GLU A 638 -31.51 28.77 -30.69
N ASP A 639 -32.36 27.73 -30.76
CA ASP A 639 -33.74 27.77 -31.30
C ASP A 639 -34.80 28.21 -30.27
N GLY A 640 -34.43 28.42 -29.00
CA GLY A 640 -35.37 28.74 -27.93
C GLY A 640 -36.31 27.58 -27.56
N GLY A 641 -35.91 26.34 -27.85
CA GLY A 641 -36.65 25.13 -27.51
C GLY A 641 -36.87 24.91 -26.00
N ASP A 642 -37.66 23.90 -25.67
CA ASP A 642 -38.07 23.61 -24.29
C ASP A 642 -37.13 22.64 -23.59
N TRP A 643 -36.63 23.04 -22.42
CA TRP A 643 -35.91 22.15 -21.51
C TRP A 643 -36.87 21.14 -20.89
N LEU A 644 -38.06 21.60 -20.49
CA LEU A 644 -39.18 20.77 -20.06
C LEU A 644 -40.38 21.09 -20.94
N LEU A 645 -40.97 20.07 -21.54
CA LEU A 645 -42.04 20.18 -22.53
C LEU A 645 -43.31 20.79 -21.92
N SER A 646 -44.10 21.45 -22.77
CA SER A 646 -45.47 21.84 -22.41
C SER A 646 -46.35 20.59 -22.26
N VAL A 647 -47.40 20.68 -21.46
CA VAL A 647 -48.29 19.53 -21.19
C VAL A 647 -48.96 18.99 -22.46
N GLU A 648 -49.19 19.86 -23.44
CA GLU A 648 -49.76 19.51 -24.74
C GLU A 648 -48.78 18.72 -25.63
N ASP A 649 -47.48 18.97 -25.48
CA ASP A 649 -46.43 18.36 -26.30
C ASP A 649 -45.95 17.00 -25.76
N ILE A 650 -46.27 16.68 -24.50
CA ILE A 650 -45.90 15.41 -23.87
C ILE A 650 -46.51 14.22 -24.62
N GLY A 651 -47.80 14.29 -24.99
CA GLY A 651 -48.51 13.20 -25.67
C GLY A 651 -47.90 12.85 -27.04
N PRO A 652 -47.78 13.82 -27.96
CA PRO A 652 -47.10 13.62 -29.24
C PRO A 652 -45.65 13.15 -29.09
N MET A 653 -44.91 13.69 -28.12
CA MET A 653 -43.52 13.30 -27.88
C MET A 653 -43.40 11.88 -27.33
N HIS A 654 -44.29 11.46 -26.44
CA HIS A 654 -44.31 10.10 -25.89
C HIS A 654 -44.55 9.05 -26.98
N GLN A 655 -45.42 9.33 -27.95
CA GLN A 655 -45.61 8.48 -29.13
C GLN A 655 -44.35 8.40 -30.00
N LYS A 656 -43.68 9.53 -30.23
CA LYS A 656 -42.43 9.60 -31.00
C LYS A 656 -41.28 8.87 -30.30
N LEU A 657 -41.13 9.02 -28.98
CA LEU A 657 -40.09 8.33 -28.22
C LEU A 657 -40.36 6.82 -28.14
N SER A 658 -41.61 6.38 -28.01
CA SER A 658 -41.94 4.94 -28.01
C SER A 658 -41.42 4.22 -29.25
N ALA A 659 -41.47 4.86 -30.41
CA ALA A 659 -40.87 4.34 -31.65
C ALA A 659 -39.33 4.32 -31.61
N GLN A 660 -38.70 5.29 -30.96
CA GLN A 660 -37.23 5.39 -30.85
C GLN A 660 -36.64 4.48 -29.77
N LEU A 661 -37.35 4.28 -28.66
CA LEU A 661 -36.99 3.30 -27.63
C LEU A 661 -37.05 1.87 -28.19
N ALA A 662 -37.95 1.58 -29.14
CA ALA A 662 -37.97 0.30 -29.85
C ALA A 662 -36.68 0.06 -30.66
N ASP A 663 -36.15 1.10 -31.33
CA ASP A 663 -34.87 1.03 -32.05
C ASP A 663 -33.68 0.84 -31.07
N ILE A 664 -33.69 1.52 -29.91
CA ILE A 664 -32.66 1.36 -28.86
C ILE A 664 -32.71 -0.04 -28.26
N LYS A 665 -33.90 -0.58 -28.00
CA LYS A 665 -34.10 -1.97 -27.52
C LYS A 665 -33.57 -2.99 -28.52
N ALA A 666 -33.81 -2.77 -29.82
CA ALA A 666 -33.26 -3.61 -30.88
C ALA A 666 -31.72 -3.53 -30.95
N ALA A 667 -31.15 -2.34 -30.81
CA ALA A 667 -29.69 -2.14 -30.79
C ALA A 667 -29.00 -2.76 -29.56
N LEU A 668 -29.64 -2.69 -28.38
CA LEU A 668 -29.15 -3.33 -27.15
C LEU A 668 -29.25 -4.86 -27.22
N ALA A 669 -30.28 -5.41 -27.87
CA ALA A 669 -30.46 -6.85 -28.06
C ALA A 669 -29.43 -7.48 -29.02
N GLU A 670 -28.92 -6.74 -30.01
CA GLU A 670 -27.88 -7.20 -30.95
C GLU A 670 -26.48 -7.31 -30.27
N SER A 671 -26.29 -6.64 -29.12
CA SER A 671 -25.00 -6.50 -28.44
C SER A 671 -24.59 -7.68 -27.52
N GLU A 672 -25.47 -8.63 -27.20
CA GLU A 672 -25.16 -9.65 -26.16
C GLU A 672 -25.48 -11.11 -26.58
N ARG A 673 -24.41 -11.91 -26.74
CA ARG A 673 -24.46 -13.38 -26.94
C ARG A 673 -24.49 -14.19 -25.62
N GLN A 674 -24.81 -13.60 -24.48
CA GLN A 674 -24.69 -14.26 -23.17
C GLN A 674 -25.86 -13.98 -22.23
N GLY A 675 -27.07 -14.43 -22.60
CA GLY A 675 -28.05 -15.01 -21.67
C GLY A 675 -28.77 -14.14 -20.63
N ASP A 676 -28.32 -12.92 -20.32
CA ASP A 676 -28.99 -12.00 -19.38
C ASP A 676 -29.78 -10.91 -20.14
N ALA A 677 -30.86 -10.39 -19.56
CA ALA A 677 -31.68 -9.35 -20.16
C ALA A 677 -30.92 -8.00 -20.18
N PRO A 678 -30.98 -7.20 -21.26
CA PRO A 678 -30.24 -5.94 -21.32
C PRO A 678 -30.77 -4.95 -20.27
N VAL A 679 -29.86 -4.35 -19.50
CA VAL A 679 -30.14 -3.46 -18.36
C VAL A 679 -29.46 -2.11 -18.54
N ILE A 680 -30.16 -1.02 -18.25
CA ILE A 680 -29.58 0.32 -18.09
C ILE A 680 -29.16 0.52 -16.64
N TRP A 681 -27.87 0.81 -16.45
CA TRP A 681 -27.34 1.20 -15.15
C TRP A 681 -27.65 2.66 -14.87
N VAL A 682 -28.48 2.89 -13.86
CA VAL A 682 -28.84 4.22 -13.39
C VAL A 682 -27.91 4.57 -12.24
N SER A 683 -27.02 5.52 -12.49
CA SER A 683 -26.28 6.17 -11.42
C SER A 683 -27.30 6.89 -10.54
N PRO A 684 -27.25 6.74 -9.20
CA PRO A 684 -28.11 7.52 -8.34
C PRO A 684 -27.75 8.99 -8.57
N GLY A 685 -28.74 9.82 -8.89
CA GLY A 685 -28.65 11.22 -8.50
C GLY A 685 -28.58 11.25 -6.98
N GLU A 686 -27.92 12.25 -6.38
CA GLU A 686 -27.59 12.30 -4.94
C GLU A 686 -28.81 12.30 -3.97
N THR A 687 -30.03 11.99 -4.46
CA THR A 687 -31.24 11.74 -3.67
C THR A 687 -31.77 10.30 -3.77
N PHE A 688 -31.07 9.40 -4.44
CA PHE A 688 -31.43 7.99 -4.57
C PHE A 688 -30.45 7.10 -3.79
N ALA A 689 -30.95 6.00 -3.21
CA ALA A 689 -30.26 5.05 -2.34
C ALA A 689 -28.76 4.80 -2.66
N ASP A 690 -27.97 4.45 -1.64
CA ASP A 690 -26.50 4.24 -1.66
C ASP A 690 -25.96 3.22 -2.71
N ALA A 691 -26.81 2.64 -3.55
CA ALA A 691 -26.47 1.66 -4.58
C ALA A 691 -27.09 2.01 -5.96
N PRO A 692 -26.35 1.84 -7.07
CA PRO A 692 -26.86 2.04 -8.43
C PRO A 692 -28.01 1.08 -8.73
N LYS A 693 -29.07 1.60 -9.37
CA LYS A 693 -30.25 0.83 -9.72
C LYS A 693 -30.17 0.36 -11.17
N GLN A 694 -30.64 -0.85 -11.39
CA GLN A 694 -30.74 -1.49 -12.70
C GLN A 694 -32.18 -1.31 -13.22
N ILE A 695 -32.32 -0.75 -14.42
CA ILE A 695 -33.60 -0.69 -15.15
C ILE A 695 -33.51 -1.67 -16.31
N GLU A 696 -34.34 -2.71 -16.31
CA GLU A 696 -34.45 -3.64 -17.42
C GLU A 696 -35.04 -2.94 -18.66
N THR A 697 -34.65 -3.37 -19.85
CA THR A 697 -35.22 -2.86 -21.11
C THR A 697 -36.74 -3.01 -21.20
N SER A 698 -37.34 -4.00 -20.52
CA SER A 698 -38.79 -4.19 -20.39
C SER A 698 -39.48 -3.03 -19.67
N GLN A 699 -38.77 -2.36 -18.74
CA GLN A 699 -39.30 -1.26 -17.93
C GLN A 699 -39.29 0.08 -18.69
N LEU A 700 -38.56 0.16 -19.82
CA LEU A 700 -38.52 1.36 -20.66
C LEU A 700 -39.87 1.70 -21.32
N ASP A 701 -40.80 0.73 -21.43
CA ASP A 701 -42.12 0.95 -22.03
C ASP A 701 -43.03 1.85 -21.16
N ASN A 702 -42.69 1.99 -19.88
CA ASN A 702 -43.48 2.76 -18.91
C ASN A 702 -42.90 4.17 -18.66
N LEU A 703 -41.96 4.62 -19.50
CA LEU A 703 -41.32 5.92 -19.34
C LEU A 703 -42.07 7.04 -20.06
N LEU A 704 -42.27 8.15 -19.36
CA LEU A 704 -42.93 9.34 -19.91
C LEU A 704 -41.93 10.46 -20.16
N VAL A 705 -41.86 10.98 -21.39
CA VAL A 705 -40.95 12.09 -21.72
C VAL A 705 -41.54 13.40 -21.26
N VAL A 706 -40.80 14.12 -20.44
CA VAL A 706 -41.23 15.42 -19.93
C VAL A 706 -40.27 16.55 -20.29
N GLY A 707 -39.14 16.23 -20.92
CA GLY A 707 -38.16 17.22 -21.33
C GLY A 707 -37.08 16.64 -22.23
N MET A 708 -36.46 17.53 -23.00
CA MET A 708 -35.29 17.24 -23.82
C MET A 708 -34.42 18.50 -23.86
N GLY A 709 -33.25 18.46 -23.25
CA GLY A 709 -32.34 19.61 -23.27
C GLY A 709 -31.54 19.77 -21.99
N GLY A 710 -31.01 20.97 -21.79
CA GLY A 710 -30.06 21.29 -20.73
C GLY A 710 -28.61 21.11 -21.17
N PHE A 711 -27.69 21.19 -20.21
CA PHE A 711 -26.24 21.28 -20.48
C PHE A 711 -25.64 20.07 -21.23
N TYR A 712 -26.35 18.94 -21.27
CA TYR A 712 -25.89 17.66 -21.82
C TYR A 712 -26.80 17.09 -22.92
N ASP A 713 -27.79 17.84 -23.42
CA ASP A 713 -28.80 17.35 -24.37
C ASP A 713 -29.40 15.99 -23.93
N ALA A 714 -29.85 15.93 -22.68
CA ALA A 714 -30.40 14.71 -22.08
C ALA A 714 -31.92 14.62 -22.24
N PHE A 715 -32.44 13.40 -22.35
CA PHE A 715 -33.86 13.11 -22.20
C PHE A 715 -34.23 13.09 -20.74
N ILE A 716 -35.30 13.78 -20.37
CA ILE A 716 -35.85 13.81 -19.01
C ILE A 716 -37.11 12.96 -19.03
N LEU A 717 -37.03 11.80 -18.37
CA LEU A 717 -38.05 10.75 -18.42
C LEU A 717 -38.62 10.53 -17.02
N LEU A 718 -39.94 10.41 -16.88
CA LEU A 718 -40.57 9.97 -15.64
C LEU A 718 -40.66 8.45 -15.61
N SER A 719 -40.23 7.85 -14.51
CA SER A 719 -40.20 6.40 -14.30
C SER A 719 -40.90 6.02 -12.99
N PRO A 720 -41.91 5.12 -13.02
CA PRO A 720 -42.52 4.59 -11.81
C PRO A 720 -41.53 3.74 -11.01
N ASP A 721 -40.56 3.12 -11.68
CA ASP A 721 -39.55 2.28 -11.04
C ASP A 721 -38.57 3.09 -10.18
N LEU A 722 -38.48 4.40 -10.37
CA LEU A 722 -37.64 5.30 -9.56
C LEU A 722 -38.42 6.01 -8.45
N ALA A 723 -39.71 5.72 -8.26
CA ALA A 723 -40.50 6.39 -7.23
C ALA A 723 -40.25 5.80 -5.83
N GLU A 724 -40.11 6.66 -4.82
CA GLU A 724 -40.09 6.25 -3.40
C GLU A 724 -41.45 6.43 -2.71
N ALA A 725 -42.32 7.28 -3.26
CA ALA A 725 -43.64 7.58 -2.70
C ALA A 725 -44.77 6.95 -3.53
N PRO A 726 -45.85 6.44 -2.90
CA PRO A 726 -46.98 5.87 -3.62
C PRO A 726 -47.68 6.91 -4.50
N GLY A 727 -47.83 6.60 -5.80
CA GLY A 727 -48.47 7.49 -6.77
C GLY A 727 -47.54 8.56 -7.37
N GLU A 728 -46.27 8.60 -6.97
CA GLU A 728 -45.26 9.47 -7.57
C GLU A 728 -44.50 8.73 -8.69
N MET A 729 -43.79 9.47 -9.54
CA MET A 729 -42.79 8.90 -10.46
C MET A 729 -41.45 9.61 -10.25
N GLY A 730 -40.36 8.84 -10.26
CA GLY A 730 -39.01 9.39 -10.24
C GLY A 730 -38.61 9.94 -11.61
N VAL A 731 -37.49 10.67 -11.67
CA VAL A 731 -36.96 11.21 -12.93
C VAL A 731 -35.70 10.43 -13.32
N LEU A 732 -35.63 10.02 -14.58
CA LEU A 732 -34.48 9.44 -15.23
C LEU A 732 -33.97 10.44 -16.27
N GLU A 733 -32.79 11.00 -16.01
CA GLU A 733 -32.08 11.86 -16.95
C GLU A 733 -31.10 11.00 -17.77
N LEU A 734 -31.41 10.79 -19.05
CA LEU A 734 -30.66 9.91 -19.95
C LEU A 734 -29.91 10.74 -21.00
N SER A 735 -28.58 10.71 -20.95
CA SER A 735 -27.74 11.41 -21.93
C SER A 735 -27.60 10.64 -23.24
N GLN A 736 -27.14 11.33 -24.30
CA GLN A 736 -26.84 10.72 -25.61
C GLN A 736 -25.75 9.63 -25.55
N ASP A 737 -24.89 9.67 -24.53
CA ASP A 737 -23.85 8.66 -24.27
C ASP A 737 -24.37 7.47 -23.42
N LEU A 738 -25.70 7.33 -23.28
CA LEU A 738 -26.37 6.30 -22.46
C LEU A 738 -26.00 6.35 -20.96
N MET A 739 -25.56 7.49 -20.46
CA MET A 739 -25.40 7.71 -19.02
C MET A 739 -26.75 8.11 -18.43
N ALA A 740 -27.18 7.41 -17.39
CA ALA A 740 -28.48 7.60 -16.76
C ALA A 740 -28.32 8.08 -15.31
N THR A 741 -29.02 9.15 -14.93
CA THR A 741 -29.07 9.68 -13.56
C THR A 741 -30.51 9.63 -13.03
N GLY A 742 -30.72 9.08 -11.84
CA GLY A 742 -32.06 8.88 -11.25
C GLY A 742 -32.38 9.82 -10.08
N TYR A 743 -33.62 10.30 -10.00
CA TYR A 743 -34.15 11.11 -8.89
C TYR A 743 -35.46 10.50 -8.39
N SER A 744 -35.73 10.57 -7.08
CA SER A 744 -36.88 9.88 -6.46
C SER A 744 -38.26 10.50 -6.76
N SER A 745 -38.29 11.75 -7.25
CA SER A 745 -39.49 12.46 -7.68
C SER A 745 -39.12 13.61 -8.64
N PHE A 746 -40.11 14.14 -9.35
CA PHE A 746 -39.91 15.33 -10.18
C PHE A 746 -39.53 16.56 -9.35
N ARG A 747 -40.05 16.69 -8.13
CA ARG A 747 -39.61 17.73 -7.20
C ARG A 747 -38.13 17.59 -6.82
N ALA A 748 -37.68 16.38 -6.47
CA ALA A 748 -36.28 16.14 -6.11
C ALA A 748 -35.30 16.45 -7.25
N PHE A 749 -35.73 16.22 -8.50
CA PHE A 749 -35.00 16.63 -9.70
C PHE A 749 -34.81 18.16 -9.76
N ILE A 750 -35.88 18.95 -9.58
CA ILE A 750 -35.83 20.42 -9.60
C ILE A 750 -35.01 20.97 -8.42
N GLU A 751 -35.19 20.44 -7.21
CA GLU A 751 -34.41 20.81 -6.02
C GLU A 751 -32.90 20.60 -6.24
N SER A 752 -32.53 19.49 -6.88
CA SER A 752 -31.13 19.17 -7.18
C SER A 752 -30.56 20.13 -8.22
N HIS A 753 -31.32 20.47 -9.27
CA HIS A 753 -30.89 21.42 -10.29
C HIS A 753 -30.72 22.84 -9.75
N GLU A 754 -31.56 23.25 -8.81
CA GLU A 754 -31.45 24.52 -8.09
C GLU A 754 -30.16 24.56 -7.24
N ALA A 755 -29.94 23.54 -6.42
CA ALA A 755 -28.74 23.42 -5.57
C ALA A 755 -27.43 23.42 -6.39
N ILE A 756 -27.42 22.71 -7.53
CA ILE A 756 -26.29 22.71 -8.47
C ILE A 756 -26.06 24.12 -9.06
N ALA A 757 -27.13 24.83 -9.42
CA ALA A 757 -27.03 26.18 -9.97
C ALA A 757 -26.52 27.19 -8.92
N LYS A 758 -26.95 27.10 -7.65
CA LYS A 758 -26.39 27.86 -6.52
C LYS A 758 -24.89 27.62 -6.33
N LEU A 759 -24.47 26.35 -6.39
CA LEU A 759 -23.06 25.97 -6.24
C LEU A 759 -22.19 26.63 -7.32
N ARG A 760 -22.63 26.57 -8.59
CA ARG A 760 -21.93 27.17 -9.74
C ARG A 760 -21.83 28.70 -9.67
N LYS A 761 -22.83 29.38 -9.08
CA LYS A 761 -22.83 30.84 -8.91
C LYS A 761 -21.75 31.32 -7.94
N ARG A 762 -21.48 30.57 -6.87
CA ARG A 762 -20.53 30.96 -5.79
C ARG A 762 -19.09 30.49 -5.99
N SER A 763 -18.82 29.56 -6.91
CA SER A 763 -17.45 29.19 -7.28
C SER A 763 -16.82 30.28 -8.17
N SER A 764 -16.44 31.40 -7.56
CA SER A 764 -15.64 32.46 -8.18
C SER A 764 -14.28 32.57 -7.49
N THR A 765 -13.47 31.51 -7.57
CA THR A 765 -12.02 31.61 -7.41
C THR A 765 -11.35 30.65 -8.39
N THR A 766 -10.42 31.20 -9.14
CA THR A 766 -9.48 30.55 -10.05
C THR A 766 -8.95 29.22 -9.49
N SER A 767 -9.49 28.11 -9.99
CA SER A 767 -8.87 26.78 -9.88
C SER A 767 -8.67 26.25 -11.29
N PRO A 768 -7.47 25.76 -11.67
CA PRO A 768 -7.22 25.19 -12.98
C PRO A 768 -8.07 23.93 -13.28
N LEU A 769 -8.81 23.42 -12.29
CA LEU A 769 -9.78 22.34 -12.46
C LEU A 769 -11.05 22.75 -13.23
N SER A 770 -11.41 24.04 -13.31
CA SER A 770 -12.60 24.47 -14.06
C SER A 770 -12.39 24.53 -15.58
N GLN A 771 -11.15 24.43 -16.07
CA GLN A 771 -10.84 24.33 -17.51
C GLN A 771 -10.57 22.89 -17.98
N ARG A 772 -10.44 21.92 -17.05
CA ARG A 772 -10.38 20.49 -17.38
C ARG A 772 -11.64 19.70 -17.01
N GLY A 773 -12.58 20.28 -16.25
CA GLY A 773 -13.82 19.61 -15.84
C GLY A 773 -14.96 19.60 -16.86
N ALA A 774 -14.81 20.23 -18.02
CA ALA A 774 -15.86 20.25 -19.07
C ALA A 774 -15.54 19.41 -20.31
N ARG A 775 -14.37 18.76 -20.36
CA ARG A 775 -14.01 17.73 -21.35
C ARG A 775 -13.08 16.70 -20.72
N GLY A 776 -13.66 15.59 -20.27
CA GLY A 776 -12.97 14.31 -20.03
C GLY A 776 -12.11 14.22 -18.78
N ASP A 777 -12.68 13.68 -17.70
CA ASP A 777 -12.03 12.62 -16.91
C ASP A 777 -13.06 11.95 -15.98
N PHE A 778 -14.10 11.34 -16.58
CA PHE A 778 -14.67 10.12 -16.00
C PHE A 778 -13.87 8.96 -16.59
N GLY A 779 -13.43 8.08 -15.70
CA GLY A 779 -12.43 7.06 -15.96
C GLY A 779 -12.69 6.27 -17.25
N ARG A 780 -11.60 5.99 -17.95
CA ARG A 780 -11.52 5.04 -19.05
C ARG A 780 -12.18 3.70 -18.68
N HIS A 781 -13.42 3.53 -19.11
CA HIS A 781 -13.93 2.24 -19.54
C HIS A 781 -13.65 2.06 -21.02
N ARG A 782 -12.63 1.25 -21.32
CA ARG A 782 -12.58 0.55 -22.60
C ARG A 782 -13.52 -0.64 -22.51
N SER A 783 -14.70 -0.52 -23.11
CA SER A 783 -15.32 -1.53 -23.99
C SER A 783 -16.70 -1.04 -24.42
N HIS A 784 -16.97 -1.12 -25.72
CA HIS A 784 -18.16 -0.69 -26.50
C HIS A 784 -18.09 0.62 -27.29
N ARG A 785 -16.92 1.29 -27.35
CA ARG A 785 -16.69 2.40 -28.30
C ARG A 785 -16.05 1.97 -29.63
N GLU A 786 -16.27 0.71 -30.05
CA GLU A 786 -15.85 0.21 -31.38
C GLU A 786 -17.01 -0.43 -32.18
N ILE A 787 -18.28 -0.21 -31.79
CA ILE A 787 -19.43 -0.69 -32.58
C ILE A 787 -20.36 0.43 -33.08
N ILE A 788 -20.31 1.65 -32.54
CA ILE A 788 -21.15 2.74 -33.06
C ILE A 788 -20.32 4.02 -33.18
N ASP A 789 -19.65 4.14 -34.32
CA ASP A 789 -19.08 5.41 -34.79
C ASP A 789 -20.16 6.49 -34.84
N GLY A 790 -19.75 7.73 -34.54
CA GLY A 790 -20.58 8.94 -34.42
C GLY A 790 -21.18 9.45 -35.73
N HIS A 791 -21.88 8.58 -36.47
CA HIS A 791 -22.67 8.93 -37.64
C HIS A 791 -24.15 8.52 -37.54
N PHE A 792 -24.57 7.83 -36.47
CA PHE A 792 -25.90 7.21 -36.44
C PHE A 792 -27.06 8.09 -35.94
N LEU A 793 -26.80 9.15 -35.15
CA LEU A 793 -27.88 9.95 -34.54
C LEU A 793 -28.10 11.33 -35.18
N ARG A 794 -27.15 11.85 -35.98
CA ARG A 794 -27.35 13.13 -36.71
C ARG A 794 -28.19 13.00 -37.98
N SER A 795 -28.41 11.79 -38.49
CA SER A 795 -29.05 11.55 -39.80
C SER A 795 -30.54 11.18 -39.74
N ARG A 796 -31.15 11.09 -38.55
CA ARG A 796 -32.57 10.68 -38.37
C ARG A 796 -33.45 11.65 -37.58
N PHE A 797 -32.94 12.82 -37.22
CA PHE A 797 -33.74 13.91 -36.64
C PHE A 797 -33.66 15.11 -37.58
N PRO A 798 -34.59 15.27 -38.53
CA PRO A 798 -34.76 16.54 -39.22
C PRO A 798 -35.38 17.54 -38.25
N ASP A 799 -34.87 18.77 -38.28
CA ASP A 799 -35.53 19.93 -37.72
C ASP A 799 -36.98 19.99 -38.23
N ALA A 800 -37.93 20.18 -37.32
CA ALA A 800 -39.31 20.44 -37.68
C ALA A 800 -39.41 21.90 -38.14
N ASP A 801 -39.22 22.14 -39.44
CA ASP A 801 -39.91 23.14 -40.26
C ASP A 801 -39.11 23.42 -41.54
N ALA A 802 -39.43 22.73 -42.64
CA ALA A 802 -39.28 23.25 -44.01
C ALA A 802 -39.86 22.24 -45.01
N ASP A 803 -41.08 22.50 -45.48
CA ASP A 803 -41.49 22.12 -46.83
C ASP A 803 -42.54 23.12 -47.33
N ALA A 804 -42.14 23.97 -48.28
CA ALA A 804 -43.00 24.53 -49.33
C ALA A 804 -42.12 25.22 -50.40
N ASP A 805 -41.96 24.54 -51.53
CA ASP A 805 -41.92 25.07 -52.90
C ASP A 805 -41.06 26.31 -53.22
N THR A 806 -40.02 26.14 -54.05
CA THR A 806 -40.12 26.45 -55.50
C THR A 806 -38.84 26.09 -56.28
N ASP A 807 -39.07 25.47 -57.44
CA ASP A 807 -38.16 25.30 -58.58
C ASP A 807 -37.31 26.55 -58.92
N ALA A 808 -36.03 26.32 -59.29
CA ALA A 808 -35.47 26.72 -60.59
C ALA A 808 -33.94 26.48 -60.65
N ASP A 809 -33.58 25.48 -61.45
CA ASP A 809 -32.67 25.55 -62.60
C ASP A 809 -31.21 26.10 -62.49
N LEU A 810 -30.35 25.46 -63.29
CA LEU A 810 -29.05 25.88 -63.84
C LEU A 810 -27.72 25.48 -63.14
N THR A 811 -27.23 24.32 -63.60
CA THR A 811 -25.92 24.07 -64.28
C THR A 811 -24.67 24.95 -64.04
N ARG A 812 -23.50 24.25 -64.12
CA ARG A 812 -22.09 24.70 -64.36
C ARG A 812 -21.32 25.21 -63.13
N THR A 813 -20.04 24.90 -62.90
CA THR A 813 -18.92 24.30 -63.66
C THR A 813 -17.85 23.91 -62.62
N GLN A 814 -17.20 22.74 -62.73
CA GLN A 814 -15.75 22.59 -62.96
C GLN A 814 -14.88 23.83 -62.64
N ASP A 815 -14.08 23.78 -61.57
CA ASP A 815 -12.66 23.36 -61.57
C ASP A 815 -12.20 23.04 -60.13
#